data_AF-A0ABD0JI33-F1
#
_entry.id   AF-A0ABD0JI33-F1
#
_cell.length_a   1.000
_cell.length_b   1.000
_cell.length_c   1.000
_cell.angle_alpha   90.00
_cell.angle_beta   90.00
_cell.angle_gamma   90.00
#
_symmetry.space_group_name_H-M   'P 1'
#
loop_
_entity.id
_entity.type
_entity.pdbx_description
1 polymer ?
#
loop_
_entity_poly.entity_id
_entity_poly.type
_entity_poly.pdbx_seq_one_letter_code
_entity_poly.pdbx_strand_id
1 'polypeptide(L)'
;MQIPSSAFQGMLSTSGALVNDHSAHVHASKVFSPNSRGPHTNRKLTGQCHIVDFRMVSSWICALWLLCLLPLALTIRHDRNLIWAQTPAMRLTVSRLVGIEGDPDAWVSTKKPNVKHISAPHYRWEFKALGFSYRKQLLVWSEAMNKRIQSLMLNGATETTDVFPGTSEQVVGLTVDWLSSNVYWGDGLYNWIMMSPLQQPVGKHVYRIVLQEGLDNPHGMAVYPNKGYLFFSDWGVRPRIERCDLLCKQKQIVVDTKISHPRGLAVDVVGERLYWVDSDRETVESILFDGTDRKVMVTDPDTSFFGIALFKQNGVLKVYEEGKAPVSFTLGNIPYGIVMYDDSQQPGDSGPCDNAGCEHMCVLDPISGPFCICGNGYNLSADGKHCEFGKQFVHPSHLYAIGVAICQYPANIPDMSLENVTLTSQCFLNDRYGYLALTFDARENMLYYSGNFTNTISAIPLEVGANAKVVAGGTGVVKGLALDWMTGNLYWTDSTNGYIKVARKDGAFQRVLLDKDVNNPLGIAVHPARGKIYWTDIGSPPEVESKVECANMDGTERKVILKGSDGAGQPNHLFIDMQKNELLWADSAQGMIRRYSLDGGSVDVFYHMKDVKFYGISVFRDFLLWTDTDEMNGIHMARIDLGRKVRGIIHPKYGVASDVITFDISHQPNQTTEDTRVPAALASPCLKMVTAAFQKQVYQVNTKNGVVSALGLKTKHEPIALDFNPVTSHVYWSDNNAHLLARTTLKSGTTQTVRLLPETSVCDGIAVDYINQLLFYTETGNDVIGVTSLIHFDHHVTIIKGSLDEPRDIVVSPTDAYIFWSDWGSEPKISRAMMDGSDIKTLINFTTPAWPNGLALDVKGRMLYYADAQNNAIGTYNIDTGVQRIMINEPAAHYFGLFVMGDFLYLTDWRRNYVARMHKLGGVVMQFGPSDFTKLYGVSGFNSSEVLRGTSVCRNNSCDHICVPTPLNVQRCLCSDGFSAHSTWVHTHLPPTSTAEATSSAPTATTTAENHTGKRVPPVRTPNITDPIASPSQTKSNSKDVIIAVVTVTALVVLIAFVVAGIIYYRRRSGYTVPHARLDEDNSTTYPKAFYPHREQETVTFDSGIENPTYDVTQAMLSNGTNP
;
A
#
# COMPACT_ATOMS: atom_id res chain seq x y z
N MET A 1 23.51 0.57 52.15
CA MET A 1 24.11 1.36 53.27
C MET A 1 23.70 2.81 53.12
N GLN A 2 24.16 3.71 53.98
CA GLN A 2 23.64 5.08 54.11
C GLN A 2 23.86 5.94 52.85
N ILE A 3 22.91 6.84 52.59
CA ILE A 3 23.02 7.97 51.67
C ILE A 3 23.30 9.22 52.51
N PRO A 4 24.42 9.93 52.32
CA PRO A 4 24.58 11.31 52.77
C PRO A 4 23.77 12.25 51.85
N SER A 5 23.34 13.40 52.37
CA SER A 5 22.51 14.36 51.64
C SER A 5 23.10 15.78 51.69
N SER A 6 22.40 16.74 51.09
CA SER A 6 22.78 18.16 50.87
C SER A 6 23.73 18.38 49.67
N ALA A 7 23.69 19.54 49.00
CA ALA A 7 23.09 20.81 49.43
C ALA A 7 22.22 21.55 48.38
N PHE A 8 21.24 22.31 48.90
CA PHE A 8 20.72 23.56 48.29
C PHE A 8 21.87 24.61 48.24
N GLN A 9 21.80 25.80 47.63
CA GLN A 9 20.75 26.84 47.50
C GLN A 9 21.28 27.85 46.43
N GLY A 10 20.55 28.77 45.80
CA GLY A 10 19.18 29.28 45.96
C GLY A 10 19.21 30.82 46.08
N MET A 11 18.11 31.52 45.77
CA MET A 11 17.81 32.95 46.08
C MET A 11 16.35 33.22 45.65
N LEU A 12 15.53 34.08 46.26
CA LEU A 12 15.75 35.16 47.25
C LEU A 12 14.52 35.30 48.21
N SER A 13 14.77 35.80 49.43
CA SER A 13 13.94 36.66 50.34
C SER A 13 12.40 36.84 50.16
N THR A 14 11.52 37.04 51.17
CA THR A 14 11.54 37.18 52.66
C THR A 14 10.06 37.38 53.14
N SER A 15 9.65 37.39 54.42
CA SER A 15 10.04 36.66 55.66
C SER A 15 9.09 37.03 56.83
N GLY A 16 8.50 36.07 57.54
CA GLY A 16 7.70 36.26 58.78
C GLY A 16 6.70 35.10 58.99
N ALA A 17 6.88 34.21 59.99
CA ALA A 17 6.59 34.36 61.43
C ALA A 17 5.14 33.91 61.78
N LEU A 18 4.84 33.12 62.83
CA LEU A 18 5.65 32.66 63.99
C LEU A 18 4.96 31.46 64.72
N VAL A 19 5.71 30.68 65.55
CA VAL A 19 5.29 29.75 66.65
C VAL A 19 4.76 28.31 66.33
N ASN A 20 5.61 27.30 66.61
CA ASN A 20 5.53 26.10 67.50
C ASN A 20 4.23 25.21 67.62
N ASP A 21 4.25 23.91 68.04
CA ASP A 21 5.31 23.01 68.59
C ASP A 21 5.05 21.47 68.37
N HIS A 22 5.97 20.61 68.87
CA HIS A 22 5.93 19.11 68.92
C HIS A 22 4.92 18.52 69.97
N SER A 23 4.71 17.22 70.28
CA SER A 23 5.29 15.86 69.99
C SER A 23 4.24 14.76 70.39
N ALA A 24 4.04 13.60 69.73
CA ALA A 24 4.77 12.29 69.74
C ALA A 24 4.33 11.21 70.80
N HIS A 25 4.59 9.91 70.48
CA HIS A 25 4.44 8.64 71.26
C HIS A 25 3.04 7.92 71.32
N VAL A 26 2.80 6.57 71.32
CA VAL A 26 3.53 5.24 71.49
C VAL A 26 3.21 4.53 72.85
N HIS A 27 2.90 3.21 73.03
CA HIS A 27 3.08 1.95 72.25
C HIS A 27 2.12 0.74 72.59
N ALA A 28 1.76 -0.09 71.58
CA ALA A 28 1.76 -1.59 71.46
C ALA A 28 1.08 -2.67 72.39
N SER A 29 0.43 -3.66 71.73
CA SER A 29 0.63 -5.16 71.81
C SER A 29 -0.28 -6.18 72.61
N LYS A 30 -0.31 -7.43 72.05
CA LYS A 30 -0.49 -8.81 72.64
C LYS A 30 -1.86 -9.55 72.82
N VAL A 31 -2.16 -10.42 71.84
CA VAL A 31 -2.51 -11.89 71.83
C VAL A 31 -3.01 -12.64 73.11
N PHE A 32 -4.09 -13.47 72.97
CA PHE A 32 -4.21 -14.86 73.49
C PHE A 32 -5.30 -15.69 72.73
N SER A 33 -5.51 -16.98 73.06
CA SER A 33 -6.20 -18.03 72.25
C SER A 33 -7.55 -18.55 72.82
N PRO A 34 -8.20 -19.54 72.15
CA PRO A 34 -8.45 -20.84 72.80
C PRO A 34 -8.27 -22.10 71.90
N ASN A 35 -8.53 -23.30 72.48
CA ASN A 35 -8.13 -24.64 71.99
C ASN A 35 -9.20 -25.47 71.24
N SER A 36 -8.76 -26.58 70.62
CA SER A 36 -9.56 -27.56 69.83
C SER A 36 -9.84 -28.91 70.51
N ARG A 37 -11.00 -29.55 70.22
CA ARG A 37 -11.29 -31.00 70.35
C ARG A 37 -12.31 -31.45 69.27
N GLY A 38 -12.26 -32.72 68.83
CA GLY A 38 -13.29 -33.39 67.97
C GLY A 38 -13.98 -34.55 68.72
N PRO A 39 -14.47 -35.65 68.07
CA PRO A 39 -14.70 -35.94 66.64
C PRO A 39 -16.10 -36.60 66.37
N HIS A 40 -16.23 -37.50 65.36
CA HIS A 40 -17.28 -38.54 65.12
C HIS A 40 -18.60 -38.31 64.31
N THR A 41 -18.59 -38.80 63.06
CA THR A 41 -19.49 -39.79 62.39
C THR A 41 -21.06 -39.81 62.49
N ASN A 42 -21.68 -39.97 61.28
CA ASN A 42 -22.78 -40.89 60.88
C ASN A 42 -24.30 -40.56 61.01
N ARG A 43 -24.97 -40.58 59.83
CA ARG A 43 -26.27 -41.22 59.45
C ARG A 43 -27.52 -41.18 60.37
N LYS A 44 -28.58 -40.47 59.93
CA LYS A 44 -29.92 -40.95 59.44
C LYS A 44 -30.85 -39.72 59.26
N LEU A 45 -31.77 -39.55 58.28
CA LEU A 45 -32.83 -40.35 57.60
C LEU A 45 -34.22 -40.31 58.28
N THR A 46 -35.26 -39.96 57.48
CA THR A 46 -36.72 -39.91 57.77
C THR A 46 -37.19 -38.89 58.82
N GLY A 47 -38.35 -38.23 58.71
CA GLY A 47 -39.39 -38.13 57.65
C GLY A 47 -40.11 -36.75 57.77
N GLN A 48 -41.25 -36.42 57.16
CA GLN A 48 -42.18 -37.12 56.25
C GLN A 48 -42.71 -36.10 55.20
N CYS A 49 -43.39 -36.56 54.15
CA CYS A 49 -44.17 -35.68 53.28
C CYS A 49 -45.58 -35.44 53.85
N HIS A 50 -46.18 -34.26 53.64
CA HIS A 50 -47.34 -34.12 52.73
C HIS A 50 -47.75 -32.66 52.46
N ILE A 51 -48.31 -32.48 51.27
CA ILE A 51 -48.83 -31.27 50.60
C ILE A 51 -50.07 -30.67 51.31
N VAL A 52 -50.17 -29.33 51.41
CA VAL A 52 -51.34 -28.47 51.01
C VAL A 52 -50.82 -27.06 50.63
N ASP A 53 -51.54 -26.34 49.76
CA ASP A 53 -51.24 -25.00 49.19
C ASP A 53 -52.06 -23.86 49.88
N PHE A 54 -52.05 -22.65 49.31
CA PHE A 54 -52.83 -21.41 49.59
C PHE A 54 -52.25 -20.30 50.49
N ARG A 55 -51.41 -19.47 49.84
CA ARG A 55 -51.59 -18.01 49.60
C ARG A 55 -52.22 -17.08 50.66
N MET A 56 -51.57 -15.91 50.82
CA MET A 56 -52.03 -14.65 51.47
C MET A 56 -52.16 -14.74 53.01
N VAL A 57 -51.74 -13.77 53.84
CA VAL A 57 -51.49 -12.32 53.63
C VAL A 57 -50.17 -11.86 54.30
N SER A 58 -49.34 -11.05 53.62
CA SER A 58 -48.20 -10.35 54.27
C SER A 58 -47.71 -9.05 53.57
N SER A 59 -48.27 -8.67 52.42
CA SER A 59 -47.61 -7.75 51.46
C SER A 59 -47.64 -6.24 51.80
N TRP A 60 -48.00 -5.84 53.02
CA TRP A 60 -48.17 -4.42 53.40
C TRP A 60 -47.04 -3.85 54.27
N ILE A 61 -46.19 -4.68 54.88
CA ILE A 61 -45.15 -4.20 55.82
C ILE A 61 -43.79 -3.98 55.11
N CYS A 62 -43.48 -4.73 54.05
CA CYS A 62 -42.22 -4.56 53.30
C CYS A 62 -42.11 -3.24 52.52
N ALA A 63 -43.25 -2.61 52.17
CA ALA A 63 -43.28 -1.42 51.31
C ALA A 63 -42.58 -0.19 51.93
N LEU A 64 -42.61 -0.04 53.26
CA LEU A 64 -42.05 1.13 53.95
C LEU A 64 -40.55 1.01 54.25
N TRP A 65 -39.96 -0.19 54.24
CA TRP A 65 -38.52 -0.37 54.46
C TRP A 65 -37.70 -0.36 53.15
N LEU A 66 -38.33 -0.62 52.00
CA LEU A 66 -37.67 -0.57 50.69
C LEU A 66 -37.48 0.85 50.13
N LEU A 67 -38.14 1.86 50.70
CA LEU A 67 -38.04 3.26 50.24
C LEU A 67 -36.86 4.05 50.84
N CYS A 68 -36.19 3.55 51.88
CA CYS A 68 -35.11 4.26 52.59
C CYS A 68 -33.70 3.73 52.31
N LEU A 69 -33.54 2.76 51.40
CA LEU A 69 -32.24 2.19 51.00
C LEU A 69 -32.01 2.18 49.48
N LEU A 70 -32.74 3.02 48.74
CA LEU A 70 -32.27 3.48 47.44
C LEU A 70 -31.18 4.53 47.67
N PRO A 71 -29.93 4.35 47.19
CA PRO A 71 -29.01 5.47 47.11
C PRO A 71 -29.60 6.50 46.15
N LEU A 72 -29.56 7.78 46.52
CA LEU A 72 -29.75 8.89 45.59
C LEU A 72 -28.51 9.04 44.70
N ALA A 73 -28.18 7.97 43.97
CA ALA A 73 -27.45 8.10 42.72
C ALA A 73 -28.28 9.01 41.83
N LEU A 74 -27.72 10.16 41.44
CA LEU A 74 -28.38 11.04 40.48
C LEU A 74 -28.43 10.32 39.13
N THR A 75 -29.54 9.64 38.87
CA THR A 75 -29.90 9.12 37.57
C THR A 75 -30.10 10.32 36.64
N ILE A 76 -29.03 10.68 35.93
CA ILE A 76 -29.07 11.59 34.79
C ILE A 76 -30.12 11.02 33.83
N ARG A 77 -31.15 11.80 33.49
CA ARG A 77 -32.08 11.37 32.45
C ARG A 77 -31.40 11.64 31.12
N HIS A 78 -30.90 10.59 30.50
CA HIS A 78 -30.15 10.67 29.25
C HIS A 78 -31.06 10.89 28.02
N ASP A 79 -32.10 11.72 28.19
CA ASP A 79 -33.07 12.06 27.15
C ASP A 79 -32.48 13.12 26.20
N ARG A 80 -31.87 14.19 26.74
CA ARG A 80 -31.21 15.28 26.00
C ARG A 80 -30.04 15.88 26.77
N ASN A 81 -28.84 15.88 26.20
CA ASN A 81 -27.66 16.49 26.82
C ASN A 81 -26.73 17.16 25.79
N LEU A 82 -26.37 18.43 25.99
CA LEU A 82 -25.16 18.97 25.34
C LEU A 82 -23.95 18.51 26.16
N ILE A 83 -22.98 17.85 25.54
CA ILE A 83 -21.81 17.26 26.21
C ILE A 83 -20.53 17.85 25.62
N TRP A 84 -19.54 18.18 26.45
CA TRP A 84 -18.22 18.64 26.02
C TRP A 84 -17.08 18.12 26.89
N ALA A 85 -15.87 18.14 26.30
CA ALA A 85 -14.62 17.86 26.98
C ALA A 85 -14.20 19.08 27.82
N GLN A 86 -13.98 18.92 29.13
CA GLN A 86 -13.41 19.98 29.97
C GLN A 86 -11.92 19.74 30.21
N THR A 87 -11.09 20.60 29.63
CA THR A 87 -9.63 20.50 29.62
C THR A 87 -9.00 21.71 30.33
N PRO A 88 -8.09 21.53 31.32
CA PRO A 88 -7.70 22.59 32.22
C PRO A 88 -6.74 23.63 31.60
N ALA A 89 -7.13 24.91 31.64
CA ALA A 89 -6.35 26.06 31.17
C ALA A 89 -5.20 26.46 32.14
N MET A 90 -4.29 25.53 32.41
CA MET A 90 -3.20 25.57 33.41
C MET A 90 -3.63 25.46 34.88
N ARG A 91 -2.67 25.04 35.73
CA ARG A 91 -2.71 24.91 37.21
C ARG A 91 -3.76 23.98 37.85
N LEU A 92 -4.75 23.46 37.13
CA LEU A 92 -5.58 22.33 37.60
C LEU A 92 -5.20 21.06 36.85
N THR A 93 -5.03 19.94 37.56
CA THR A 93 -4.49 18.68 37.01
C THR A 93 -5.57 17.68 36.56
N VAL A 94 -6.83 18.12 36.51
CA VAL A 94 -8.02 17.28 36.36
C VAL A 94 -8.82 17.66 35.12
N SER A 95 -9.04 16.68 34.26
CA SER A 95 -9.98 16.77 33.13
C SER A 95 -11.22 15.92 33.40
N ARG A 96 -12.34 16.24 32.76
CA ARG A 96 -13.62 15.50 32.89
C ARG A 96 -14.53 15.70 31.68
N LEU A 97 -15.48 14.79 31.51
CA LEU A 97 -16.64 14.98 30.64
C LEU A 97 -17.78 15.65 31.43
N VAL A 98 -18.38 16.67 30.83
CA VAL A 98 -19.44 17.50 31.42
C VAL A 98 -20.56 17.70 30.41
N GLY A 99 -21.76 17.96 30.91
CA GLY A 99 -22.87 18.32 30.05
C GLY A 99 -23.95 19.13 30.76
N ILE A 100 -24.91 19.60 29.96
CA ILE A 100 -26.12 20.29 30.44
C ILE A 100 -27.32 19.47 29.99
N GLU A 101 -28.12 19.03 30.96
CA GLU A 101 -29.29 18.15 30.78
C GLU A 101 -30.56 18.98 30.55
N GLY A 102 -31.38 18.59 29.58
CA GLY A 102 -32.66 19.23 29.26
C GLY A 102 -32.63 20.17 28.05
N ASP A 103 -33.80 20.70 27.69
CA ASP A 103 -34.02 21.44 26.43
C ASP A 103 -33.13 22.70 26.33
N PRO A 104 -32.30 22.82 25.27
CA PRO A 104 -31.45 23.99 25.00
C PRO A 104 -32.13 25.34 25.19
N ASP A 105 -33.37 25.52 24.73
CA ASP A 105 -34.05 26.82 24.84
C ASP A 105 -34.22 27.28 26.30
N ALA A 106 -34.38 26.36 27.25
CA ALA A 106 -34.60 26.68 28.65
C ALA A 106 -33.35 27.24 29.35
N TRP A 107 -32.15 26.70 29.06
CA TRP A 107 -30.90 27.22 29.63
C TRP A 107 -30.32 28.39 28.82
N VAL A 108 -30.68 28.50 27.54
CA VAL A 108 -30.43 29.68 26.70
C VAL A 108 -31.24 30.89 27.16
N SER A 109 -32.55 30.75 27.34
CA SER A 109 -33.41 31.88 27.75
C SER A 109 -33.14 32.36 29.17
N THR A 110 -32.76 31.46 30.09
CA THR A 110 -32.45 31.80 31.48
C THR A 110 -31.00 32.24 31.71
N LYS A 111 -30.09 31.99 30.75
CA LYS A 111 -28.64 32.17 30.86
C LYS A 111 -28.00 31.54 32.11
N LYS A 112 -28.63 30.47 32.66
CA LYS A 112 -28.20 29.78 33.88
C LYS A 112 -28.25 28.25 33.69
N PRO A 113 -27.35 27.68 32.87
CA PRO A 113 -27.29 26.23 32.66
C PRO A 113 -26.90 25.48 33.93
N ASN A 114 -27.56 24.36 34.19
CA ASN A 114 -27.20 23.44 35.28
C ASN A 114 -26.18 22.41 34.76
N VAL A 115 -24.89 22.71 34.91
CA VAL A 115 -23.80 21.85 34.43
C VAL A 115 -23.62 20.64 35.34
N LYS A 116 -23.78 19.43 34.80
CA LYS A 116 -23.50 18.15 35.47
C LYS A 116 -22.17 17.57 35.03
N HIS A 117 -21.50 16.85 35.93
CA HIS A 117 -20.34 16.02 35.60
C HIS A 117 -20.82 14.64 35.16
N ILE A 118 -20.30 14.15 34.04
CA ILE A 118 -20.69 12.86 33.44
C ILE A 118 -19.61 11.81 33.73
N SER A 119 -18.33 12.17 33.66
CA SER A 119 -17.24 11.30 34.11
C SER A 119 -16.79 11.62 35.54
N ALA A 120 -16.03 10.69 36.12
CA ALA A 120 -15.17 10.98 37.26
C ALA A 120 -14.13 12.08 36.92
N PRO A 121 -13.50 12.72 37.92
CA PRO A 121 -12.33 13.57 37.71
C PRO A 121 -11.09 12.72 37.37
N HIS A 122 -10.55 12.86 36.16
CA HIS A 122 -9.36 12.12 35.71
C HIS A 122 -8.10 13.00 35.76
N TYR A 123 -7.08 12.55 36.49
CA TYR A 123 -5.80 13.25 36.60
C TYR A 123 -4.91 13.01 35.37
N ARG A 124 -4.33 14.09 34.83
CA ARG A 124 -3.45 14.07 33.63
C ARG A 124 -4.06 13.53 32.33
N TRP A 125 -5.36 13.29 32.25
CA TRP A 125 -6.02 12.95 30.98
C TRP A 125 -6.25 14.21 30.15
N GLU A 126 -6.23 14.10 28.83
CA GLU A 126 -6.58 15.16 27.90
C GLU A 126 -7.55 14.64 26.83
N PHE A 127 -8.84 14.92 27.02
CA PHE A 127 -9.91 14.62 26.05
C PHE A 127 -9.78 15.55 24.83
N LYS A 128 -9.72 14.98 23.62
CA LYS A 128 -9.57 15.76 22.38
C LYS A 128 -10.86 15.78 21.54
N ALA A 129 -11.34 14.61 21.12
CA ALA A 129 -12.54 14.48 20.28
C ALA A 129 -13.67 13.74 21.01
N LEU A 130 -14.92 13.98 20.60
CA LEU A 130 -16.12 13.33 21.14
C LEU A 130 -17.01 12.79 20.01
N GLY A 131 -17.67 11.66 20.25
CA GLY A 131 -18.73 11.08 19.44
C GLY A 131 -19.70 10.28 20.32
N PHE A 132 -20.81 9.80 19.76
CA PHE A 132 -21.80 9.03 20.53
C PHE A 132 -22.58 8.05 19.65
N SER A 133 -23.25 7.08 20.28
CA SER A 133 -24.32 6.29 19.69
C SER A 133 -25.53 6.35 20.61
N TYR A 134 -26.53 7.15 20.25
CA TYR A 134 -27.72 7.39 21.07
C TYR A 134 -28.49 6.09 21.32
N ARG A 135 -28.74 5.32 20.25
CA ARG A 135 -29.37 4.00 20.26
C ARG A 135 -28.69 2.99 21.19
N LYS A 136 -27.35 3.03 21.31
CA LYS A 136 -26.57 2.14 22.21
C LYS A 136 -26.28 2.76 23.57
N GLN A 137 -26.74 3.98 23.83
CA GLN A 137 -26.41 4.77 25.02
C GLN A 137 -24.90 4.89 25.27
N LEU A 138 -24.10 5.04 24.22
CA LEU A 138 -22.63 5.12 24.31
C LEU A 138 -22.14 6.54 24.03
N LEU A 139 -21.26 7.05 24.91
CA LEU A 139 -20.42 8.21 24.68
C LEU A 139 -19.00 7.73 24.36
N VAL A 140 -18.35 8.30 23.34
CA VAL A 140 -17.05 7.88 22.82
C VAL A 140 -16.10 9.08 22.79
N TRP A 141 -14.83 8.90 23.13
CA TRP A 141 -13.83 9.97 23.07
C TRP A 141 -12.44 9.46 22.71
N SER A 142 -11.60 10.36 22.19
CA SER A 142 -10.15 10.17 22.15
C SER A 142 -9.50 10.82 23.37
N GLU A 143 -8.48 10.15 23.91
CA GLU A 143 -7.71 10.63 25.06
C GLU A 143 -6.21 10.58 24.72
N ALA A 144 -5.57 11.75 24.74
CA ALA A 144 -4.26 11.97 24.13
C ALA A 144 -3.07 11.46 24.95
N MET A 145 -3.19 11.34 26.28
CA MET A 145 -2.07 11.01 27.17
C MET A 145 -1.90 9.49 27.35
N ASN A 146 -3.00 8.74 27.49
CA ASN A 146 -2.99 7.27 27.46
C ASN A 146 -3.15 6.72 26.03
N LYS A 147 -3.23 7.58 25.00
CA LYS A 147 -3.16 7.25 23.57
C LYS A 147 -4.19 6.19 23.13
N ARG A 148 -5.47 6.45 23.41
CA ARG A 148 -6.57 5.52 23.11
C ARG A 148 -7.90 6.22 22.82
N ILE A 149 -8.78 5.50 22.14
CA ILE A 149 -10.21 5.80 22.03
C ILE A 149 -10.96 4.89 23.00
N GLN A 150 -11.85 5.48 23.79
CA GLN A 150 -12.61 4.77 24.82
C GLN A 150 -14.11 5.11 24.72
N SER A 151 -14.95 4.33 25.39
CA SER A 151 -16.37 4.62 25.54
C SER A 151 -16.91 4.36 26.95
N LEU A 152 -18.01 5.04 27.27
CA LEU A 152 -18.77 4.94 28.52
C LEU A 152 -20.25 4.74 28.19
N MET A 153 -20.93 3.84 28.91
CA MET A 153 -22.38 3.71 28.81
C MET A 153 -23.08 4.78 29.66
N LEU A 154 -23.92 5.57 29.00
CA LEU A 154 -24.83 6.56 29.57
C LEU A 154 -26.08 5.90 30.16
N ASN A 155 -25.86 4.94 31.05
CA ASN A 155 -26.87 4.19 31.81
C ASN A 155 -26.56 4.14 33.32
N GLY A 156 -25.63 4.98 33.79
CA GLY A 156 -25.11 4.98 35.16
C GLY A 156 -23.84 4.14 35.37
N ALA A 157 -23.27 3.54 34.33
CA ALA A 157 -21.95 2.92 34.41
C ALA A 157 -20.85 3.95 34.74
N THR A 158 -19.84 3.52 35.48
CA THR A 158 -18.64 4.32 35.83
C THR A 158 -17.35 3.76 35.23
N GLU A 159 -17.40 2.58 34.61
CA GLU A 159 -16.24 1.91 34.00
C GLU A 159 -16.15 2.24 32.50
N THR A 160 -14.94 2.57 32.05
CA THR A 160 -14.64 2.91 30.66
C THR A 160 -14.16 1.68 29.90
N THR A 161 -14.65 1.46 28.69
CA THR A 161 -14.18 0.39 27.79
C THR A 161 -13.27 0.94 26.71
N ASP A 162 -12.16 0.26 26.42
CA ASP A 162 -11.23 0.68 25.37
C ASP A 162 -11.76 0.20 24.01
N VAL A 163 -12.05 1.13 23.10
CA VAL A 163 -12.55 0.87 21.74
C VAL A 163 -11.39 0.65 20.78
N PHE A 164 -10.33 1.46 20.92
CA PHE A 164 -9.10 1.31 20.14
C PHE A 164 -7.85 1.85 20.87
N PRO A 165 -6.84 1.00 21.18
CA PRO A 165 -5.56 1.43 21.75
C PRO A 165 -4.55 1.89 20.67
N GLY A 166 -3.56 2.71 21.03
CA GLY A 166 -2.41 3.03 20.16
C GLY A 166 -2.58 4.24 19.23
N THR A 167 -3.39 5.23 19.62
CA THR A 167 -3.56 6.49 18.85
C THR A 167 -2.40 7.48 19.07
N SER A 168 -2.41 8.64 18.40
CA SER A 168 -1.54 9.77 18.79
C SER A 168 -2.18 10.68 19.85
N GLU A 169 -1.37 11.64 20.32
CA GLU A 169 -1.84 12.81 21.08
C GLU A 169 -2.69 13.82 20.25
N GLN A 170 -2.89 13.58 18.95
CA GLN A 170 -3.57 14.47 17.97
C GLN A 170 -4.80 13.84 17.29
N VAL A 171 -5.47 12.85 17.91
CA VAL A 171 -6.80 12.43 17.45
C VAL A 171 -7.84 13.47 17.88
N VAL A 172 -8.00 14.52 17.07
CA VAL A 172 -8.88 15.68 17.34
C VAL A 172 -10.23 15.64 16.60
N GLY A 173 -10.35 14.75 15.61
CA GLY A 173 -11.62 14.44 14.92
C GLY A 173 -12.07 13.01 15.21
N LEU A 174 -13.31 12.84 15.66
CA LEU A 174 -13.94 11.54 15.88
C LEU A 174 -15.43 11.64 15.60
N THR A 175 -16.00 10.61 14.96
CA THR A 175 -17.44 10.50 14.71
C THR A 175 -17.87 9.04 14.69
N VAL A 176 -19.17 8.77 14.81
CA VAL A 176 -19.71 7.41 14.97
C VAL A 176 -20.83 7.19 13.98
N ASP A 177 -20.73 6.14 13.18
CA ASP A 177 -21.82 5.64 12.37
C ASP A 177 -22.72 4.75 13.24
N TRP A 178 -23.91 5.26 13.57
CA TRP A 178 -24.89 4.61 14.43
C TRP A 178 -25.66 3.46 13.74
N LEU A 179 -25.63 3.37 12.40
CA LEU A 179 -26.32 2.35 11.62
C LEU A 179 -25.40 1.16 11.29
N SER A 180 -24.12 1.40 11.00
CA SER A 180 -23.13 0.33 10.79
C SER A 180 -22.36 -0.06 12.05
N SER A 181 -22.52 0.70 13.15
CA SER A 181 -21.84 0.48 14.44
C SER A 181 -20.31 0.61 14.37
N ASN A 182 -19.80 1.55 13.57
CA ASN A 182 -18.36 1.85 13.49
C ASN A 182 -18.04 3.23 14.08
N VAL A 183 -16.85 3.37 14.67
CA VAL A 183 -16.23 4.67 14.97
C VAL A 183 -15.23 5.02 13.87
N TYR A 184 -15.20 6.29 13.47
CA TYR A 184 -14.24 6.86 12.53
C TYR A 184 -13.46 7.98 13.23
N TRP A 185 -12.16 8.09 12.99
CA TRP A 185 -11.33 9.16 13.56
C TRP A 185 -10.20 9.59 12.63
N GLY A 186 -9.78 10.85 12.78
CA GLY A 186 -8.65 11.47 12.07
C GLY A 186 -7.49 11.70 13.04
N ASP A 187 -6.27 11.46 12.59
CA ASP A 187 -5.06 11.62 13.40
C ASP A 187 -4.11 12.64 12.76
N GLY A 188 -3.97 13.80 13.39
CA GLY A 188 -3.10 14.89 12.90
C GLY A 188 -1.61 14.58 12.94
N LEU A 189 -1.17 13.55 13.68
CA LEU A 189 0.24 13.19 13.78
C LEU A 189 0.67 12.14 12.74
N TYR A 190 -0.25 11.29 12.27
CA TYR A 190 0.04 10.26 11.26
C TYR A 190 -0.66 10.48 9.92
N ASN A 191 -1.41 11.58 9.77
CA ASN A 191 -2.04 12.02 8.53
C ASN A 191 -2.96 10.95 7.90
N TRP A 192 -3.73 10.25 8.75
CA TRP A 192 -4.70 9.24 8.31
C TRP A 192 -6.11 9.48 8.86
N ILE A 193 -7.08 8.86 8.19
CA ILE A 193 -8.43 8.62 8.70
C ILE A 193 -8.63 7.11 8.82
N MET A 194 -9.11 6.68 9.98
CA MET A 194 -9.26 5.29 10.36
C MET A 194 -10.70 4.98 10.77
N MET A 195 -11.05 3.70 10.75
CA MET A 195 -12.29 3.17 11.32
C MET A 195 -12.04 1.92 12.16
N SER A 196 -12.98 1.62 13.07
CA SER A 196 -13.00 0.44 13.93
C SER A 196 -14.46 0.08 14.22
N PRO A 197 -14.82 -1.20 14.42
CA PRO A 197 -16.10 -1.52 15.03
C PRO A 197 -16.16 -0.88 16.43
N LEU A 198 -17.34 -0.38 16.81
CA LEU A 198 -17.57 0.29 18.10
C LEU A 198 -17.43 -0.66 19.30
N GLN A 199 -17.45 -1.98 19.05
CA GLN A 199 -17.17 -3.05 20.01
C GLN A 199 -16.18 -4.02 19.36
N GLN A 200 -15.04 -4.25 20.01
CA GLN A 200 -13.98 -5.12 19.49
C GLN A 200 -14.35 -6.62 19.63
N PRO A 201 -14.05 -7.48 18.63
CA PRO A 201 -14.13 -8.92 18.80
C PRO A 201 -13.16 -9.42 19.89
N VAL A 202 -13.58 -10.40 20.68
CA VAL A 202 -12.82 -10.87 21.86
C VAL A 202 -11.42 -11.35 21.45
N GLY A 203 -10.38 -10.69 21.97
CA GLY A 203 -8.98 -11.02 21.69
C GLY A 203 -8.44 -10.54 20.34
N LYS A 204 -9.18 -9.70 19.59
CA LYS A 204 -8.70 -9.02 18.38
C LYS A 204 -8.77 -7.50 18.55
N HIS A 205 -7.83 -6.78 17.95
CA HIS A 205 -7.95 -5.33 17.72
C HIS A 205 -8.20 -5.09 16.24
N VAL A 206 -9.46 -5.07 15.86
CA VAL A 206 -9.93 -4.83 14.49
C VAL A 206 -9.97 -3.33 14.23
N TYR A 207 -9.36 -2.93 13.12
CA TYR A 207 -9.42 -1.57 12.59
C TYR A 207 -9.19 -1.62 11.08
N ARG A 208 -9.50 -0.53 10.37
CA ARG A 208 -9.16 -0.34 8.96
C ARG A 208 -8.71 1.10 8.72
N ILE A 209 -7.71 1.28 7.87
CA ILE A 209 -7.37 2.62 7.37
C ILE A 209 -8.27 2.93 6.17
N VAL A 210 -8.92 4.09 6.22
CA VAL A 210 -9.93 4.54 5.26
C VAL A 210 -9.32 5.55 4.28
N LEU A 211 -8.44 6.44 4.77
CA LEU A 211 -7.69 7.37 3.94
C LEU A 211 -6.31 7.64 4.56
N GLN A 212 -5.28 7.79 3.72
CA GLN A 212 -3.90 8.12 4.14
C GLN A 212 -3.14 9.00 3.12
N GLU A 213 -3.77 9.38 2.00
CA GLU A 213 -3.09 10.01 0.86
C GLU A 213 -3.63 11.42 0.62
N GLY A 214 -2.70 12.39 0.56
CA GLY A 214 -3.04 13.80 0.40
C GLY A 214 -3.70 14.45 1.62
N LEU A 215 -3.57 13.84 2.81
CA LEU A 215 -3.96 14.45 4.08
C LEU A 215 -2.76 15.20 4.67
N ASP A 216 -2.94 16.48 5.00
CA ASP A 216 -1.89 17.34 5.55
C ASP A 216 -2.01 17.43 7.10
N ASN A 217 -3.24 17.58 7.64
CA ASN A 217 -3.60 17.46 9.06
C ASN A 217 -5.15 17.31 9.21
N PRO A 218 -5.70 16.08 9.28
CA PRO A 218 -7.15 15.86 9.38
C PRO A 218 -7.71 16.22 10.78
N HIS A 219 -8.68 17.15 10.86
CA HIS A 219 -9.18 17.66 12.14
C HIS A 219 -10.69 17.47 12.38
N GLY A 220 -11.56 17.88 11.46
CA GLY A 220 -13.01 17.80 11.63
C GLY A 220 -13.57 16.50 11.05
N MET A 221 -14.63 15.94 11.65
CA MET A 221 -15.30 14.74 11.13
C MET A 221 -16.81 14.72 11.43
N ALA A 222 -17.61 14.29 10.46
CA ALA A 222 -19.04 13.99 10.62
C ALA A 222 -19.49 12.93 9.60
N VAL A 223 -20.43 12.06 9.94
CA VAL A 223 -21.00 11.05 9.02
C VAL A 223 -22.49 11.27 8.78
N TYR A 224 -22.95 10.90 7.58
CA TYR A 224 -24.37 10.72 7.25
C TYR A 224 -24.59 9.31 6.66
N PRO A 225 -24.75 8.28 7.52
CA PRO A 225 -24.73 6.87 7.09
C PRO A 225 -25.85 6.49 6.12
N ASN A 226 -27.04 7.12 6.21
CA ASN A 226 -28.16 6.86 5.29
C ASN A 226 -27.85 7.19 3.81
N LYS A 227 -26.89 8.09 3.53
CA LYS A 227 -26.36 8.34 2.18
C LYS A 227 -24.92 7.86 2.02
N GLY A 228 -24.42 7.04 2.94
CA GLY A 228 -23.07 6.47 2.88
C GLY A 228 -21.95 7.52 2.86
N TYR A 229 -22.17 8.72 3.40
CA TYR A 229 -21.17 9.80 3.37
C TYR A 229 -20.38 9.95 4.66
N LEU A 230 -19.08 10.15 4.52
CA LEU A 230 -18.17 10.67 5.53
C LEU A 230 -17.68 12.06 5.08
N PHE A 231 -17.78 13.04 5.96
CA PHE A 231 -17.24 14.38 5.79
C PHE A 231 -16.04 14.56 6.72
N PHE A 232 -14.97 15.18 6.22
CA PHE A 232 -13.82 15.56 7.02
C PHE A 232 -13.23 16.89 6.60
N SER A 233 -12.58 17.59 7.53
CA SER A 233 -11.74 18.74 7.22
C SER A 233 -10.27 18.38 7.34
N ASP A 234 -9.47 18.94 6.42
CA ASP A 234 -8.02 18.93 6.46
C ASP A 234 -7.58 20.39 6.46
N TRP A 235 -6.84 20.80 7.49
CA TRP A 235 -6.47 22.19 7.75
C TRP A 235 -4.95 22.44 7.70
N GLY A 236 -4.20 21.53 7.07
CA GLY A 236 -2.75 21.65 6.89
C GLY A 236 -2.36 22.60 5.75
N VAL A 237 -1.42 22.18 4.89
CA VAL A 237 -0.83 23.05 3.84
C VAL A 237 -1.87 23.47 2.79
N ARG A 238 -2.92 22.67 2.56
CA ARG A 238 -4.08 23.01 1.71
C ARG A 238 -5.39 22.85 2.46
N PRO A 239 -5.82 23.88 3.22
CA PRO A 239 -7.07 23.87 3.98
C PRO A 239 -8.29 23.61 3.10
N ARG A 240 -9.12 22.65 3.50
CA ARG A 240 -10.32 22.23 2.76
C ARG A 240 -11.25 21.35 3.58
N ILE A 241 -12.46 21.15 3.06
CA ILE A 241 -13.44 20.17 3.52
C ILE A 241 -13.74 19.22 2.36
N GLU A 242 -13.60 17.92 2.60
CA GLU A 242 -13.90 16.85 1.65
C GLU A 242 -15.11 16.02 2.11
N ARG A 243 -15.87 15.50 1.15
CA ARG A 243 -16.88 14.45 1.31
C ARG A 243 -16.37 13.21 0.61
N CYS A 244 -16.45 12.05 1.25
CA CYS A 244 -16.18 10.76 0.63
C CYS A 244 -17.29 9.75 0.96
N ASP A 245 -17.29 8.58 0.31
CA ASP A 245 -18.08 7.43 0.76
C ASP A 245 -17.55 6.88 2.10
N LEU A 246 -18.30 6.04 2.82
CA LEU A 246 -17.84 5.45 4.10
C LEU A 246 -16.52 4.64 4.01
N LEU A 247 -15.98 4.35 2.82
CA LEU A 247 -14.65 3.76 2.61
C LEU A 247 -13.64 4.69 1.92
N CYS A 248 -13.96 5.98 1.70
CA CYS A 248 -13.19 6.96 0.93
C CYS A 248 -12.59 6.47 -0.42
N LYS A 249 -13.27 5.54 -1.10
CA LYS A 249 -12.95 5.10 -2.47
C LYS A 249 -13.29 6.18 -3.51
N GLN A 250 -14.28 7.00 -3.23
CA GLN A 250 -14.72 8.14 -4.02
C GLN A 250 -14.75 9.36 -3.10
N LYS A 251 -13.98 10.40 -3.46
CA LYS A 251 -13.88 11.63 -2.67
C LYS A 251 -14.05 12.87 -3.54
N GLN A 252 -14.66 13.90 -2.96
CA GLN A 252 -14.98 15.17 -3.59
C GLN A 252 -14.65 16.31 -2.63
N ILE A 253 -13.97 17.34 -3.12
CA ILE A 253 -13.79 18.60 -2.40
C ILE A 253 -15.13 19.34 -2.36
N VAL A 254 -15.58 19.72 -1.17
CA VAL A 254 -16.80 20.50 -0.93
C VAL A 254 -16.46 21.98 -0.72
N VAL A 255 -15.33 22.27 -0.07
CA VAL A 255 -14.80 23.63 0.14
C VAL A 255 -13.28 23.63 0.10
N ASP A 256 -12.66 24.47 -0.74
CA ASP A 256 -11.21 24.70 -0.86
C ASP A 256 -10.81 26.19 -0.86
N THR A 257 -11.78 27.07 -1.05
CA THR A 257 -11.59 28.51 -1.16
C THR A 257 -12.11 29.23 0.08
N LYS A 258 -11.46 30.34 0.47
CA LYS A 258 -11.84 31.15 1.65
C LYS A 258 -12.03 30.28 2.90
N ILE A 259 -11.05 29.42 3.19
CA ILE A 259 -11.04 28.48 4.31
C ILE A 259 -9.59 28.42 4.82
N SER A 260 -9.39 28.28 6.13
CA SER A 260 -8.08 28.39 6.77
C SER A 260 -7.91 27.33 7.86
N HIS A 261 -8.70 27.43 8.93
CA HIS A 261 -8.62 26.50 10.07
C HIS A 261 -9.98 25.86 10.40
N PRO A 262 -10.59 25.09 9.47
CA PRO A 262 -11.84 24.37 9.70
C PRO A 262 -11.69 23.25 10.74
N ARG A 263 -12.25 23.44 11.95
CA ARG A 263 -12.20 22.48 13.06
C ARG A 263 -13.44 21.60 13.12
N GLY A 264 -14.42 21.96 13.96
CA GLY A 264 -15.63 21.15 14.15
C GLY A 264 -16.48 21.08 12.89
N LEU A 265 -16.99 19.88 12.59
CA LEU A 265 -18.00 19.61 11.57
C LEU A 265 -19.27 19.08 12.22
N ALA A 266 -20.43 19.48 11.72
CA ALA A 266 -21.71 18.87 12.06
C ALA A 266 -22.63 18.84 10.83
N VAL A 267 -23.50 17.82 10.74
CA VAL A 267 -24.38 17.60 9.58
C VAL A 267 -25.86 17.77 9.96
N ASP A 268 -26.59 18.55 9.18
CA ASP A 268 -28.04 18.48 9.13
C ASP A 268 -28.46 17.38 8.16
N VAL A 269 -28.82 16.22 8.72
CA VAL A 269 -29.25 15.01 8.00
C VAL A 269 -30.63 15.12 7.33
N VAL A 270 -31.37 16.21 7.56
CA VAL A 270 -32.70 16.48 6.96
C VAL A 270 -32.64 17.65 5.98
N GLY A 271 -31.83 18.68 6.27
CA GLY A 271 -31.58 19.82 5.39
C GLY A 271 -30.49 19.59 4.34
N GLU A 272 -29.86 18.41 4.35
CA GLU A 272 -28.73 18.01 3.49
C GLU A 272 -27.57 19.01 3.48
N ARG A 273 -27.24 19.50 4.68
CA ARG A 273 -26.37 20.67 4.87
C ARG A 273 -25.27 20.41 5.90
N LEU A 274 -24.05 20.71 5.51
CA LEU A 274 -22.87 20.65 6.37
C LEU A 274 -22.63 22.00 7.03
N TYR A 275 -22.27 21.99 8.31
CA TYR A 275 -21.92 23.15 9.12
C TYR A 275 -20.50 22.99 9.66
N TRP A 276 -19.72 24.08 9.67
CA TRP A 276 -18.38 24.08 10.25
C TRP A 276 -18.04 25.37 10.97
N VAL A 277 -16.98 25.29 11.77
CA VAL A 277 -16.33 26.46 12.36
C VAL A 277 -14.90 26.57 11.86
N ASP A 278 -14.50 27.79 11.48
CA ASP A 278 -13.13 28.11 11.11
C ASP A 278 -12.52 29.02 12.18
N SER A 279 -11.48 28.54 12.86
CA SER A 279 -10.94 29.17 14.07
C SER A 279 -9.92 30.28 13.83
N ASP A 280 -9.56 30.52 12.57
CA ASP A 280 -8.64 31.58 12.10
C ASP A 280 -9.39 32.64 11.28
N ARG A 281 -10.48 32.23 10.61
CA ARG A 281 -11.43 33.16 9.97
C ARG A 281 -12.48 33.73 10.94
N GLU A 282 -12.56 33.18 12.16
CA GLU A 282 -13.52 33.57 13.21
C GLU A 282 -14.99 33.48 12.74
N THR A 283 -15.30 32.43 11.97
CA THR A 283 -16.61 32.25 11.30
C THR A 283 -17.26 30.90 11.58
N VAL A 284 -18.58 30.94 11.75
CA VAL A 284 -19.47 29.77 11.60
C VAL A 284 -20.05 29.79 10.18
N GLU A 285 -19.87 28.70 9.43
CA GLU A 285 -20.28 28.60 8.03
C GLU A 285 -21.14 27.35 7.75
N SER A 286 -21.84 27.34 6.63
CA SER A 286 -22.62 26.19 6.16
C SER A 286 -22.74 26.11 4.65
N ILE A 287 -22.92 24.89 4.12
CA ILE A 287 -22.99 24.58 2.67
C ILE A 287 -23.84 23.32 2.44
N LEU A 288 -24.51 23.20 1.30
CA LEU A 288 -25.19 21.95 0.92
C LEU A 288 -24.20 20.85 0.59
N PHE A 289 -24.60 19.58 0.72
CA PHE A 289 -23.73 18.42 0.50
C PHE A 289 -23.17 18.28 -0.93
N ASP A 290 -23.70 19.04 -1.90
CA ASP A 290 -23.21 19.12 -3.28
C ASP A 290 -22.17 20.23 -3.51
N GLY A 291 -21.92 21.09 -2.53
CA GLY A 291 -21.05 22.27 -2.62
C GLY A 291 -21.78 23.58 -2.97
N THR A 292 -23.12 23.60 -3.00
CA THR A 292 -23.91 24.79 -3.34
C THR A 292 -24.45 25.54 -2.11
N ASP A 293 -25.00 26.75 -2.33
CA ASP A 293 -25.62 27.60 -1.31
C ASP A 293 -24.74 27.85 -0.06
N ARG A 294 -23.43 28.07 -0.23
CA ARG A 294 -22.53 28.41 0.88
C ARG A 294 -22.94 29.73 1.55
N LYS A 295 -23.09 29.71 2.88
CA LYS A 295 -23.46 30.86 3.72
C LYS A 295 -22.55 30.96 4.94
N VAL A 296 -22.03 32.16 5.18
CA VAL A 296 -21.45 32.53 6.48
C VAL A 296 -22.62 32.86 7.41
N MET A 297 -22.78 32.10 8.48
CA MET A 297 -23.91 32.23 9.41
C MET A 297 -23.60 33.23 10.53
N VAL A 298 -22.35 33.22 11.02
CA VAL A 298 -21.84 34.09 12.09
C VAL A 298 -20.40 34.47 11.76
N THR A 299 -20.03 35.71 12.08
CA THR A 299 -18.64 36.17 12.18
C THR A 299 -18.53 36.89 13.51
N ASP A 300 -17.63 36.44 14.38
CA ASP A 300 -17.51 36.93 15.76
C ASP A 300 -16.04 37.23 16.07
N PRO A 301 -15.57 38.46 15.80
CA PRO A 301 -14.16 38.82 16.01
C PRO A 301 -13.69 38.55 17.44
N ASP A 302 -12.40 38.24 17.59
CA ASP A 302 -11.77 37.83 18.86
C ASP A 302 -12.26 36.47 19.42
N THR A 303 -13.11 35.71 18.68
CA THR A 303 -13.63 34.40 19.11
C THR A 303 -13.05 33.25 18.29
N SER A 304 -12.08 32.52 18.88
CA SER A 304 -11.57 31.28 18.30
C SER A 304 -12.52 30.09 18.59
N PHE A 305 -13.24 29.66 17.56
CA PHE A 305 -14.19 28.54 17.64
C PHE A 305 -13.48 27.17 17.60
N PHE A 306 -13.71 26.32 18.60
CA PHE A 306 -13.07 24.99 18.68
C PHE A 306 -13.92 23.85 18.09
N GLY A 307 -15.24 23.91 18.25
CA GLY A 307 -16.16 22.86 17.79
C GLY A 307 -17.59 23.37 17.63
N ILE A 308 -18.46 22.54 17.05
CA ILE A 308 -19.86 22.87 16.75
C ILE A 308 -20.76 21.67 17.04
N ALA A 309 -21.96 21.93 17.56
CA ALA A 309 -23.02 20.95 17.73
C ALA A 309 -24.34 21.56 17.26
N LEU A 310 -25.20 20.75 16.67
CA LEU A 310 -26.49 21.17 16.11
C LEU A 310 -27.65 20.71 17.00
N PHE A 311 -28.75 21.45 16.99
CA PHE A 311 -29.99 21.08 17.67
C PHE A 311 -31.19 21.41 16.79
N LYS A 312 -32.20 20.52 16.81
CA LYS A 312 -33.48 20.71 16.13
C LYS A 312 -34.64 20.65 17.10
N GLN A 313 -35.53 21.63 17.00
CA GLN A 313 -36.80 21.67 17.74
C GLN A 313 -37.92 22.05 16.77
N ASN A 314 -39.02 21.30 16.80
CA ASN A 314 -40.20 21.52 15.93
C ASN A 314 -39.87 21.67 14.43
N GLY A 315 -38.83 20.96 13.95
CA GLY A 315 -38.35 20.99 12.57
C GLY A 315 -37.33 22.10 12.24
N VAL A 316 -37.18 23.12 13.08
CA VAL A 316 -36.25 24.24 12.86
C VAL A 316 -34.86 23.87 13.39
N LEU A 317 -33.83 24.10 12.57
CA LEU A 317 -32.42 24.02 12.99
C LEU A 317 -32.03 25.29 13.75
N LYS A 318 -31.58 25.15 14.99
CA LYS A 318 -31.08 26.26 15.81
C LYS A 318 -29.56 26.22 15.88
N VAL A 319 -28.91 26.76 14.84
CA VAL A 319 -27.65 27.51 15.04
C VAL A 319 -28.07 28.90 15.52
N TYR A 320 -27.50 29.39 16.62
CA TYR A 320 -27.99 30.59 17.33
C TYR A 320 -28.27 31.76 16.37
N GLU A 321 -29.51 32.27 16.43
CA GLU A 321 -30.24 32.84 15.29
C GLU A 321 -29.46 33.86 14.43
N GLU A 322 -29.60 33.70 13.11
CA GLU A 322 -29.21 34.68 12.10
C GLU A 322 -29.74 36.08 12.48
N GLY A 323 -28.83 37.03 12.73
CA GLY A 323 -29.15 38.39 13.16
C GLY A 323 -29.34 38.61 14.67
N LYS A 324 -29.05 37.63 15.54
CA LYS A 324 -28.99 37.81 17.00
C LYS A 324 -27.59 37.53 17.54
N ALA A 325 -27.25 38.16 18.67
CA ALA A 325 -25.95 37.97 19.31
C ALA A 325 -25.79 36.53 19.82
N PRO A 326 -24.60 35.90 19.63
CA PRO A 326 -24.36 34.53 20.06
C PRO A 326 -24.47 34.37 21.58
N VAL A 327 -24.98 33.22 22.02
CA VAL A 327 -25.24 32.93 23.44
C VAL A 327 -23.96 32.37 24.07
N SER A 328 -23.02 33.26 24.36
CA SER A 328 -21.77 32.94 25.03
C SER A 328 -22.01 32.43 26.46
N PHE A 329 -21.73 31.15 26.71
CA PHE A 329 -21.55 30.64 28.08
C PHE A 329 -20.06 30.66 28.42
N THR A 330 -19.68 31.28 29.54
CA THR A 330 -18.29 31.26 30.02
C THR A 330 -17.96 29.89 30.63
N LEU A 331 -17.81 28.88 29.76
CA LEU A 331 -17.22 27.60 30.09
C LEU A 331 -15.74 27.87 30.39
N GLY A 332 -15.36 27.93 31.67
CA GLY A 332 -14.05 28.43 32.12
C GLY A 332 -12.85 27.51 31.86
N ASN A 333 -12.85 26.78 30.74
CA ASN A 333 -11.83 25.84 30.27
C ASN A 333 -12.08 25.57 28.77
N ILE A 334 -11.03 25.35 27.98
CA ILE A 334 -11.12 25.18 26.52
C ILE A 334 -11.75 23.82 26.17
N PRO A 335 -12.84 23.76 25.38
CA PRO A 335 -13.45 22.52 24.94
C PRO A 335 -12.94 22.11 23.55
N TYR A 336 -12.07 21.09 23.47
CA TYR A 336 -11.62 20.55 22.17
C TYR A 336 -12.73 19.82 21.39
N GLY A 337 -13.68 19.19 22.09
CA GLY A 337 -14.78 18.43 21.50
C GLY A 337 -16.11 18.73 22.19
N ILE A 338 -17.18 18.78 21.40
CA ILE A 338 -18.56 19.11 21.81
C ILE A 338 -19.55 18.31 20.95
N VAL A 339 -20.60 17.74 21.56
CA VAL A 339 -21.65 16.98 20.87
C VAL A 339 -23.03 17.24 21.50
N MET A 340 -24.08 17.27 20.67
CA MET A 340 -25.46 17.28 21.13
C MET A 340 -25.98 15.84 21.16
N TYR A 341 -26.06 15.25 22.35
CA TYR A 341 -26.63 13.92 22.56
C TYR A 341 -28.17 14.03 22.58
N ASP A 342 -28.78 13.75 21.43
CA ASP A 342 -30.22 13.72 21.18
C ASP A 342 -30.52 12.84 19.95
N ASP A 343 -31.67 12.17 19.94
CA ASP A 343 -32.12 11.25 18.89
C ASP A 343 -32.20 11.90 17.49
N SER A 344 -32.56 13.18 17.40
CA SER A 344 -32.70 13.90 16.12
C SER A 344 -31.39 14.04 15.34
N GLN A 345 -30.25 13.83 16.01
CA GLN A 345 -28.93 13.84 15.39
C GLN A 345 -28.53 12.47 14.82
N GLN A 346 -29.21 11.38 15.25
CA GLN A 346 -28.92 10.00 14.86
C GLN A 346 -30.19 9.19 14.52
N PRO A 347 -31.05 9.67 13.59
CA PRO A 347 -32.32 9.01 13.30
C PRO A 347 -32.13 7.59 12.74
N GLY A 348 -32.94 6.64 13.23
CA GLY A 348 -33.08 5.28 12.71
C GLY A 348 -32.98 4.18 13.80
N ASP A 349 -34.09 3.49 14.07
CA ASP A 349 -34.20 2.48 15.16
C ASP A 349 -33.35 1.22 14.94
N SER A 350 -33.00 0.90 13.70
CA SER A 350 -32.12 -0.21 13.33
C SER A 350 -31.39 0.04 12.02
N GLY A 351 -30.15 -0.43 11.95
CA GLY A 351 -29.32 -0.33 10.75
C GLY A 351 -29.37 -1.63 9.95
N PRO A 352 -29.33 -1.61 8.60
CA PRO A 352 -29.27 -2.83 7.80
C PRO A 352 -28.09 -3.76 8.16
N CYS A 353 -27.02 -3.20 8.72
CA CYS A 353 -25.87 -3.94 9.24
C CYS A 353 -26.16 -4.80 10.49
N ASP A 354 -27.19 -4.50 11.29
CA ASP A 354 -27.50 -5.25 12.52
C ASP A 354 -27.71 -6.76 12.25
N ASN A 355 -28.27 -7.09 11.08
CA ASN A 355 -28.59 -8.46 10.66
C ASN A 355 -27.63 -8.99 9.58
N ALA A 356 -26.59 -8.24 9.19
CA ALA A 356 -25.66 -8.65 8.14
C ALA A 356 -24.82 -9.87 8.55
N GLY A 357 -24.46 -9.99 9.84
CA GLY A 357 -23.71 -11.12 10.38
C GLY A 357 -22.23 -11.15 9.98
N CYS A 358 -21.60 -9.98 9.83
CA CYS A 358 -20.18 -9.82 9.51
C CYS A 358 -19.30 -10.15 10.73
N GLU A 359 -18.15 -10.78 10.53
CA GLU A 359 -17.24 -11.12 11.64
C GLU A 359 -16.51 -9.90 12.23
N HIS A 360 -16.08 -8.96 11.38
CA HIS A 360 -15.25 -7.81 11.77
C HIS A 360 -15.99 -6.48 11.72
N MET A 361 -16.40 -6.04 10.52
CA MET A 361 -17.11 -4.78 10.32
C MET A 361 -18.16 -4.95 9.21
N CYS A 362 -19.22 -4.16 9.29
CA CYS A 362 -20.19 -3.95 8.23
C CYS A 362 -20.12 -2.49 7.78
N VAL A 363 -20.38 -2.19 6.51
CA VAL A 363 -20.57 -0.83 6.00
C VAL A 363 -21.83 -0.79 5.14
N LEU A 364 -22.54 0.34 5.16
CA LEU A 364 -23.75 0.54 4.39
C LEU A 364 -23.44 1.27 3.07
N ASP A 365 -23.65 0.60 1.95
CA ASP A 365 -23.69 1.24 0.63
C ASP A 365 -25.13 1.71 0.32
N PRO A 366 -25.35 2.94 -0.20
CA PRO A 366 -26.70 3.44 -0.49
C PRO A 366 -27.44 2.73 -1.64
N ILE A 367 -26.73 1.98 -2.49
CA ILE A 367 -27.26 1.33 -3.70
C ILE A 367 -27.32 -0.19 -3.51
N SER A 368 -26.23 -0.80 -3.01
CA SER A 368 -26.15 -2.26 -2.78
C SER A 368 -26.51 -2.71 -1.37
N GLY A 369 -26.70 -1.79 -0.43
CA GLY A 369 -27.08 -2.10 0.96
C GLY A 369 -25.89 -2.49 1.86
N PRO A 370 -26.13 -3.23 2.96
CA PRO A 370 -25.10 -3.60 3.92
C PRO A 370 -24.16 -4.68 3.36
N PHE A 371 -22.85 -4.44 3.43
CA PHE A 371 -21.84 -5.41 3.04
C PHE A 371 -20.73 -5.52 4.10
N CYS A 372 -20.16 -6.72 4.23
CA CYS A 372 -19.12 -6.98 5.21
C CYS A 372 -17.75 -6.56 4.71
N ILE A 373 -16.91 -6.11 5.63
CA ILE A 373 -15.51 -5.76 5.40
C ILE A 373 -14.64 -6.24 6.55
N CYS A 374 -13.40 -6.59 6.22
CA CYS A 374 -12.40 -7.02 7.19
C CYS A 374 -11.46 -5.87 7.56
N GLY A 375 -10.85 -5.98 8.74
CA GLY A 375 -9.78 -5.07 9.16
C GLY A 375 -8.49 -5.26 8.35
N ASN A 376 -7.55 -4.33 8.52
CA ASN A 376 -6.22 -4.43 7.93
C ASN A 376 -5.56 -5.76 8.32
N GLY A 377 -4.97 -6.47 7.34
CA GLY A 377 -4.39 -7.81 7.53
C GLY A 377 -5.39 -8.98 7.47
N TYR A 378 -6.65 -8.73 7.12
CA TYR A 378 -7.67 -9.78 6.94
C TYR A 378 -8.38 -9.65 5.58
N ASN A 379 -8.63 -10.80 4.95
CA ASN A 379 -9.38 -10.92 3.69
C ASN A 379 -10.79 -11.43 3.98
N LEU A 380 -11.78 -10.93 3.22
CA LEU A 380 -13.14 -11.45 3.29
C LEU A 380 -13.19 -12.85 2.64
N SER A 381 -13.78 -13.83 3.33
CA SER A 381 -13.93 -15.19 2.83
C SER A 381 -14.93 -15.26 1.66
N ALA A 382 -14.99 -16.41 1.00
CA ALA A 382 -15.92 -16.66 -0.11
C ALA A 382 -17.41 -16.63 0.29
N ASP A 383 -17.75 -16.66 1.59
CA ASP A 383 -19.13 -16.47 2.07
C ASP A 383 -19.55 -15.00 2.21
N GLY A 384 -18.60 -14.07 2.06
CA GLY A 384 -18.86 -12.63 2.10
C GLY A 384 -19.12 -12.08 3.50
N LYS A 385 -18.81 -12.81 4.58
CA LYS A 385 -19.04 -12.40 5.98
C LYS A 385 -17.87 -12.64 6.93
N HIS A 386 -17.18 -13.76 6.81
CA HIS A 386 -16.04 -14.10 7.67
C HIS A 386 -14.73 -13.48 7.17
N CYS A 387 -13.76 -13.35 8.07
CA CYS A 387 -12.52 -12.62 7.85
C CYS A 387 -11.29 -13.50 8.15
N GLU A 388 -10.80 -14.15 7.10
CA GLU A 388 -9.59 -14.97 7.14
C GLU A 388 -8.33 -14.08 7.24
N PHE A 389 -7.29 -14.55 7.95
CA PHE A 389 -6.05 -13.77 8.12
C PHE A 389 -5.28 -13.71 6.79
N GLY A 390 -5.22 -12.51 6.21
CA GLY A 390 -4.88 -12.28 4.80
C GLY A 390 -3.40 -12.02 4.59
N LYS A 391 -2.62 -13.11 4.43
CA LYS A 391 -1.15 -13.15 4.40
C LYS A 391 -0.50 -12.59 5.68
N GLN A 392 0.30 -13.41 6.35
CA GLN A 392 1.08 -13.02 7.53
C GLN A 392 2.06 -11.86 7.25
N PHE A 393 2.42 -11.66 5.99
CA PHE A 393 3.25 -10.56 5.51
C PHE A 393 2.39 -9.51 4.83
N VAL A 394 2.39 -8.29 5.39
CA VAL A 394 1.62 -7.13 4.92
C VAL A 394 2.59 -6.06 4.43
N HIS A 395 2.26 -5.35 3.35
CA HIS A 395 3.10 -4.28 2.79
C HIS A 395 2.29 -3.00 2.58
N PRO A 396 2.88 -1.79 2.74
CA PRO A 396 4.26 -1.50 3.18
C PRO A 396 4.57 -2.00 4.61
N SER A 397 5.84 -2.36 4.85
CA SER A 397 6.31 -2.78 6.17
C SER A 397 7.78 -2.48 6.41
N HIS A 398 8.12 -2.13 7.64
CA HIS A 398 9.50 -2.07 8.10
C HIS A 398 9.95 -3.47 8.55
N LEU A 399 11.02 -3.97 7.95
CA LEU A 399 11.69 -5.21 8.35
C LEU A 399 12.99 -4.82 9.05
N TYR A 400 13.27 -5.42 10.21
CA TYR A 400 14.46 -5.09 10.97
C TYR A 400 15.09 -6.34 11.60
N ALA A 401 16.42 -6.31 11.74
CA ALA A 401 17.21 -7.38 12.33
C ALA A 401 17.62 -6.99 13.76
N ILE A 402 17.54 -7.95 14.70
CA ILE A 402 17.99 -7.78 16.09
C ILE A 402 19.08 -8.79 16.47
N GLY A 403 19.86 -9.24 15.50
CA GLY A 403 20.89 -10.26 15.68
C GLY A 403 20.35 -11.69 15.85
N VAL A 404 19.37 -11.93 16.74
CA VAL A 404 18.79 -13.28 16.96
C VAL A 404 17.48 -13.53 16.19
N ALA A 405 16.92 -12.49 15.58
CA ALA A 405 15.70 -12.59 14.79
C ALA A 405 15.64 -11.54 13.69
N ILE A 406 14.79 -11.78 12.68
CA ILE A 406 14.28 -10.78 11.75
C ILE A 406 12.77 -10.62 12.02
N CYS A 407 12.36 -9.36 12.15
CA CYS A 407 11.03 -8.97 12.59
C CYS A 407 10.36 -8.03 11.58
N GLN A 408 9.04 -8.11 11.48
CA GLN A 408 8.21 -7.26 10.62
C GLN A 408 7.28 -6.39 11.45
N TYR A 409 7.26 -5.11 11.11
CA TYR A 409 6.27 -4.15 11.59
C TYR A 409 5.59 -3.51 10.36
N PRO A 410 4.30 -3.79 10.07
CA PRO A 410 3.64 -3.19 8.92
C PRO A 410 3.52 -1.67 9.13
N ALA A 411 3.89 -0.89 8.11
CA ALA A 411 4.10 0.56 8.23
C ALA A 411 2.81 1.34 8.54
N ASN A 412 1.66 0.67 8.34
CA ASN A 412 0.32 1.19 8.47
C ASN A 412 -0.37 0.76 9.78
N ILE A 413 0.39 0.41 10.84
CA ILE A 413 -0.16 0.00 12.14
C ILE A 413 -0.09 1.14 13.19
N PRO A 414 -1.18 1.44 13.92
CA PRO A 414 -1.13 2.41 15.02
C PRO A 414 -0.46 1.87 16.29
N ASP A 415 -0.50 0.57 16.54
CA ASP A 415 0.05 -0.01 17.76
C ASP A 415 1.58 -0.11 17.76
N MET A 416 2.26 0.81 18.43
CA MET A 416 3.59 0.59 19.04
C MET A 416 3.50 0.78 20.57
N SER A 417 2.47 0.22 21.20
CA SER A 417 2.41 0.19 22.67
C SER A 417 3.54 -0.70 23.20
N LEU A 418 4.35 -0.13 24.09
CA LEU A 418 5.58 -0.77 24.60
C LEU A 418 5.33 -2.00 25.50
N GLU A 419 4.06 -2.33 25.78
CA GLU A 419 3.69 -3.24 26.87
C GLU A 419 3.40 -4.68 26.40
N ASN A 420 3.03 -4.91 25.12
CA ASN A 420 2.58 -6.23 24.63
C ASN A 420 3.37 -6.78 23.42
N VAL A 421 4.43 -6.10 22.95
CA VAL A 421 5.25 -6.61 21.84
C VAL A 421 6.08 -7.82 22.28
N THR A 422 5.64 -9.01 21.88
CA THR A 422 6.40 -10.27 22.06
C THR A 422 7.03 -10.72 20.73
N LEU A 423 8.27 -11.24 20.78
CA LEU A 423 8.96 -11.75 19.57
C LEU A 423 8.09 -12.74 18.78
N THR A 424 7.31 -13.58 19.48
CA THR A 424 6.38 -14.57 18.92
C THR A 424 5.24 -13.99 18.09
N SER A 425 5.03 -12.67 18.09
CA SER A 425 3.99 -11.97 17.32
C SER A 425 4.51 -11.14 16.14
N GLN A 426 5.78 -10.69 16.18
CA GLN A 426 6.35 -9.81 15.14
C GLN A 426 7.55 -10.43 14.40
N CYS A 427 8.17 -11.48 14.93
CA CYS A 427 9.41 -12.04 14.38
C CYS A 427 9.17 -13.42 13.74
N PHE A 428 9.31 -13.48 12.42
CA PHE A 428 9.02 -14.66 11.59
C PHE A 428 10.24 -15.53 11.31
N LEU A 429 11.46 -14.98 11.48
CA LEU A 429 12.71 -15.74 11.51
C LEU A 429 13.37 -15.59 12.87
N ASN A 430 13.53 -16.70 13.58
CA ASN A 430 14.14 -16.81 14.91
C ASN A 430 14.87 -18.15 15.12
N ASP A 431 15.10 -18.90 14.03
CA ASP A 431 15.75 -20.21 13.98
C ASP A 431 17.29 -20.13 14.01
N ARG A 432 17.86 -18.93 13.82
CA ARG A 432 19.31 -18.70 13.72
C ARG A 432 19.72 -17.42 14.44
N TYR A 433 21.03 -17.30 14.63
CA TYR A 433 21.67 -16.15 15.22
C TYR A 433 22.54 -15.45 14.15
N GLY A 434 22.89 -14.19 14.40
CA GLY A 434 23.83 -13.42 13.59
C GLY A 434 23.22 -12.73 12.36
N TYR A 435 21.95 -12.34 12.40
CA TYR A 435 21.34 -11.51 11.36
C TYR A 435 21.94 -10.09 11.39
N LEU A 436 22.62 -9.67 10.31
CA LEU A 436 23.34 -8.38 10.27
C LEU A 436 22.79 -7.38 9.25
N ALA A 437 22.54 -7.80 8.01
CA ALA A 437 22.11 -6.92 6.92
C ALA A 437 20.86 -7.46 6.22
N LEU A 438 20.03 -6.56 5.69
CA LEU A 438 18.77 -6.86 5.00
C LEU A 438 18.71 -6.13 3.65
N THR A 439 18.15 -6.78 2.62
CA THR A 439 17.68 -6.12 1.39
C THR A 439 16.55 -6.94 0.77
N PHE A 440 15.82 -6.42 -0.23
CA PHE A 440 14.59 -7.05 -0.69
C PHE A 440 14.40 -6.98 -2.21
N ASP A 441 13.51 -7.81 -2.75
CA ASP A 441 12.88 -7.63 -4.06
C ASP A 441 11.37 -7.49 -3.86
N ALA A 442 10.85 -6.28 -4.03
CA ALA A 442 9.45 -5.95 -3.81
C ALA A 442 8.48 -6.63 -4.79
N ARG A 443 8.99 -7.20 -5.90
CA ARG A 443 8.18 -7.69 -7.02
C ARG A 443 8.07 -9.21 -7.01
N GLU A 444 9.13 -9.88 -6.58
CA GLU A 444 9.14 -11.32 -6.32
C GLU A 444 8.79 -11.67 -4.86
N ASN A 445 8.48 -10.67 -4.03
CA ASN A 445 8.15 -10.81 -2.61
C ASN A 445 9.28 -11.50 -1.80
N MET A 446 10.54 -11.16 -2.11
CA MET A 446 11.72 -11.81 -1.54
C MET A 446 12.43 -10.91 -0.53
N LEU A 447 12.82 -11.48 0.61
CA LEU A 447 13.79 -10.90 1.53
C LEU A 447 15.14 -11.60 1.33
N TYR A 448 16.22 -10.81 1.31
CA TYR A 448 17.61 -11.23 1.33
C TYR A 448 18.26 -10.79 2.63
N TYR A 449 19.04 -11.66 3.28
CA TYR A 449 19.69 -11.35 4.55
C TYR A 449 21.06 -12.03 4.69
N SER A 450 21.95 -11.41 5.48
CA SER A 450 23.24 -12.02 5.85
C SER A 450 23.15 -12.77 7.18
N GLY A 451 23.84 -13.92 7.27
CA GLY A 451 23.95 -14.72 8.49
C GLY A 451 25.40 -14.86 8.94
N ASN A 452 25.81 -14.06 9.93
CA ASN A 452 27.19 -13.94 10.43
C ASN A 452 27.84 -15.30 10.77
N PHE A 453 27.22 -16.09 11.67
CA PHE A 453 27.77 -17.38 12.09
C PHE A 453 27.75 -18.45 10.99
N THR A 454 27.04 -18.20 9.88
CA THR A 454 26.95 -19.11 8.74
C THR A 454 27.77 -18.67 7.53
N ASN A 455 28.37 -17.48 7.54
CA ASN A 455 29.16 -16.92 6.43
C ASN A 455 28.47 -17.07 5.05
N THR A 456 27.17 -16.75 5.04
CA THR A 456 26.28 -16.86 3.88
C THR A 456 25.33 -15.68 3.77
N ILE A 457 24.86 -15.45 2.54
CA ILE A 457 23.68 -14.63 2.25
C ILE A 457 22.57 -15.59 1.83
N SER A 458 21.40 -15.44 2.43
CA SER A 458 20.22 -16.26 2.16
C SER A 458 19.07 -15.41 1.63
N ALA A 459 18.17 -16.06 0.89
CA ALA A 459 16.96 -15.47 0.33
C ALA A 459 15.74 -16.29 0.79
N ILE A 460 14.66 -15.60 1.18
CA ILE A 460 13.41 -16.21 1.62
C ILE A 460 12.20 -15.47 1.00
N PRO A 461 11.21 -16.19 0.43
CA PRO A 461 9.92 -15.59 0.10
C PRO A 461 9.20 -15.15 1.38
N LEU A 462 8.59 -13.96 1.38
CA LEU A 462 7.76 -13.48 2.49
C LEU A 462 6.36 -14.11 2.40
N GLU A 463 6.31 -15.44 2.57
CA GLU A 463 5.11 -16.27 2.54
C GLU A 463 5.09 -17.28 3.70
N VAL A 464 3.88 -17.69 4.13
CA VAL A 464 3.70 -18.51 5.33
C VAL A 464 4.29 -19.91 5.12
N GLY A 465 5.23 -20.31 5.98
CA GLY A 465 5.92 -21.60 5.87
C GLY A 465 7.00 -21.67 4.78
N ALA A 466 7.39 -20.54 4.18
CA ALA A 466 8.52 -20.46 3.27
C ALA A 466 9.84 -20.82 3.97
N ASN A 467 10.76 -21.45 3.24
CA ASN A 467 12.09 -21.84 3.75
C ASN A 467 13.18 -21.00 3.09
N ALA A 468 14.17 -20.57 3.87
CA ALA A 468 15.29 -19.79 3.36
C ALA A 468 16.26 -20.65 2.53
N LYS A 469 16.61 -20.17 1.34
CA LYS A 469 17.63 -20.74 0.45
C LYS A 469 18.92 -19.93 0.56
N VAL A 470 20.06 -20.57 0.80
CA VAL A 470 21.38 -19.93 0.65
C VAL A 470 21.60 -19.56 -0.82
N VAL A 471 21.92 -18.29 -1.10
CA VAL A 471 22.25 -17.80 -2.45
C VAL A 471 23.75 -17.53 -2.61
N ALA A 472 24.44 -17.06 -1.58
CA ALA A 472 25.91 -16.91 -1.60
C ALA A 472 26.53 -17.49 -0.33
N GLY A 473 27.73 -18.05 -0.46
CA GLY A 473 28.49 -18.65 0.64
C GLY A 473 29.98 -18.40 0.48
N GLY A 474 30.75 -18.64 1.55
CA GLY A 474 32.16 -18.24 1.59
C GLY A 474 32.31 -16.72 1.63
N THR A 475 31.37 -16.02 2.26
CA THR A 475 31.54 -14.61 2.61
C THR A 475 32.37 -14.49 3.89
N GLY A 476 32.96 -13.33 4.15
CA GLY A 476 33.25 -12.91 5.52
C GLY A 476 32.00 -12.36 6.20
N VAL A 477 32.21 -11.49 7.20
CA VAL A 477 31.15 -10.75 7.88
C VAL A 477 30.49 -9.76 6.91
N VAL A 478 29.26 -10.05 6.49
CA VAL A 478 28.48 -9.19 5.59
C VAL A 478 27.62 -8.22 6.39
N LYS A 479 28.06 -6.96 6.44
CA LYS A 479 27.42 -5.88 7.21
C LYS A 479 26.40 -5.06 6.41
N GLY A 480 26.43 -5.12 5.09
CA GLY A 480 25.50 -4.40 4.21
C GLY A 480 25.13 -5.19 2.96
N LEU A 481 23.87 -5.08 2.55
CA LEU A 481 23.30 -5.73 1.37
C LEU A 481 22.50 -4.73 0.54
N ALA A 482 22.66 -4.76 -0.79
CA ALA A 482 21.89 -3.91 -1.70
C ALA A 482 21.53 -4.67 -2.99
N LEU A 483 20.22 -4.77 -3.29
CA LEU A 483 19.74 -5.35 -4.55
C LEU A 483 19.58 -4.30 -5.63
N ASP A 484 20.14 -4.55 -6.82
CA ASP A 484 19.69 -3.95 -8.06
C ASP A 484 18.45 -4.71 -8.59
N TRP A 485 17.28 -4.20 -8.24
CA TRP A 485 15.97 -4.72 -8.68
C TRP A 485 15.72 -4.54 -10.20
N MET A 486 16.50 -3.71 -10.89
CA MET A 486 16.34 -3.49 -12.33
C MET A 486 17.05 -4.58 -13.12
N THR A 487 18.31 -4.87 -12.81
CA THR A 487 19.15 -5.87 -13.51
C THR A 487 19.15 -7.26 -12.88
N GLY A 488 18.78 -7.40 -11.61
CA GLY A 488 18.80 -8.67 -10.86
C GLY A 488 20.17 -9.01 -10.24
N ASN A 489 20.96 -8.00 -9.88
CA ASN A 489 22.27 -8.16 -9.27
C ASN A 489 22.22 -7.87 -7.77
N LEU A 490 22.88 -8.68 -6.95
CA LEU A 490 22.98 -8.51 -5.51
C LEU A 490 24.41 -8.06 -5.15
N TYR A 491 24.53 -6.91 -4.49
CA TYR A 491 25.78 -6.30 -4.06
C TYR A 491 25.91 -6.37 -2.54
N TRP A 492 27.13 -6.56 -2.03
CA TRP A 492 27.36 -6.61 -0.58
C TRP A 492 28.77 -6.18 -0.16
N THR A 493 28.87 -5.75 1.10
CA THR A 493 30.14 -5.49 1.79
C THR A 493 30.62 -6.74 2.50
N ASP A 494 31.94 -6.96 2.51
CA ASP A 494 32.58 -8.08 3.19
C ASP A 494 33.68 -7.51 4.10
N SER A 495 33.31 -7.22 5.35
CA SER A 495 34.14 -6.44 6.26
C SER A 495 35.28 -7.23 6.91
N THR A 496 35.40 -8.53 6.61
CA THR A 496 36.51 -9.38 7.07
C THR A 496 37.60 -9.46 6.02
N ASN A 497 37.21 -9.50 4.75
CA ASN A 497 38.14 -9.63 3.63
C ASN A 497 38.49 -8.28 2.98
N GLY A 498 37.86 -7.17 3.39
CA GLY A 498 38.08 -5.85 2.80
C GLY A 498 37.52 -5.72 1.39
N TYR A 499 36.40 -6.41 1.08
CA TYR A 499 35.88 -6.50 -0.30
C TYR A 499 34.48 -5.91 -0.45
N ILE A 500 34.21 -5.36 -1.63
CA ILE A 500 32.84 -5.22 -2.15
C ILE A 500 32.64 -6.29 -3.21
N LYS A 501 31.56 -7.05 -3.11
CA LYS A 501 31.25 -8.21 -3.97
C LYS A 501 29.92 -8.02 -4.69
N VAL A 502 29.77 -8.71 -5.83
CA VAL A 502 28.51 -8.76 -6.59
C VAL A 502 28.28 -10.16 -7.15
N ALA A 503 27.03 -10.58 -7.18
CA ALA A 503 26.54 -11.77 -7.88
C ALA A 503 25.20 -11.46 -8.58
N ARG A 504 24.67 -12.42 -9.33
CA ARG A 504 23.23 -12.46 -9.61
C ARG A 504 22.46 -12.78 -8.33
N LYS A 505 21.20 -12.33 -8.24
CA LYS A 505 20.35 -12.50 -7.05
C LYS A 505 19.91 -13.95 -6.75
N ASP A 506 20.27 -14.90 -7.61
CA ASP A 506 20.13 -16.34 -7.41
C ASP A 506 21.41 -17.02 -6.85
N GLY A 507 22.53 -16.28 -6.80
CA GLY A 507 23.86 -16.73 -6.42
C GLY A 507 24.88 -16.82 -7.56
N ALA A 508 24.44 -16.79 -8.82
CA ALA A 508 25.32 -17.07 -9.95
C ALA A 508 26.33 -15.95 -10.23
N PHE A 509 27.51 -16.31 -10.77
CA PHE A 509 28.56 -15.38 -11.20
C PHE A 509 29.10 -14.44 -10.12
N GLN A 510 29.17 -14.91 -8.86
CA GLN A 510 29.81 -14.20 -7.75
C GLN A 510 31.25 -13.78 -8.09
N ARG A 511 31.52 -12.48 -8.01
CA ARG A 511 32.85 -11.86 -8.20
C ARG A 511 33.14 -10.81 -7.13
N VAL A 512 34.43 -10.54 -6.90
CA VAL A 512 34.85 -9.30 -6.23
C VAL A 512 34.71 -8.14 -7.22
N LEU A 513 34.22 -7.01 -6.73
CA LEU A 513 34.00 -5.77 -7.49
C LEU A 513 35.09 -4.74 -7.19
N LEU A 514 35.44 -4.58 -5.91
CA LEU A 514 36.51 -3.71 -5.41
C LEU A 514 37.25 -4.42 -4.27
N ASP A 515 38.58 -4.38 -4.32
CA ASP A 515 39.52 -5.10 -3.45
C ASP A 515 40.66 -4.24 -2.87
N LYS A 516 40.94 -3.10 -3.48
CA LYS A 516 41.98 -2.14 -3.05
C LYS A 516 41.38 -1.04 -2.20
N ASP A 517 42.10 -0.56 -1.19
CA ASP A 517 41.70 0.54 -0.31
C ASP A 517 40.27 0.39 0.23
N VAL A 518 39.81 -0.82 0.54
CA VAL A 518 38.53 -1.10 1.20
C VAL A 518 38.88 -1.94 2.43
N ASN A 519 38.61 -1.41 3.62
CA ASN A 519 39.20 -1.93 4.85
C ASN A 519 38.15 -2.57 5.75
N ASN A 520 37.15 -1.77 6.14
CA ASN A 520 36.07 -2.17 7.03
C ASN A 520 34.72 -1.69 6.46
N PRO A 521 34.36 -2.11 5.23
CA PRO A 521 33.13 -1.68 4.59
C PRO A 521 31.89 -2.14 5.38
N LEU A 522 30.93 -1.23 5.56
CA LEU A 522 29.75 -1.43 6.41
C LEU A 522 28.48 -1.31 5.57
N GLY A 523 27.93 -0.11 5.46
CA GLY A 523 26.70 0.18 4.73
C GLY A 523 26.93 0.19 3.23
N ILE A 524 25.89 -0.14 2.47
CA ILE A 524 25.92 -0.13 1.00
C ILE A 524 24.55 0.18 0.42
N ALA A 525 24.50 1.00 -0.61
CA ALA A 525 23.29 1.34 -1.34
C ALA A 525 23.59 1.44 -2.85
N VAL A 526 22.63 1.02 -3.68
CA VAL A 526 22.72 1.17 -5.15
C VAL A 526 21.66 2.14 -5.64
N HIS A 527 21.99 2.90 -6.68
CA HIS A 527 21.03 3.68 -7.45
C HIS A 527 21.05 3.18 -8.91
N PRO A 528 20.34 2.08 -9.24
CA PRO A 528 20.49 1.41 -10.53
C PRO A 528 20.23 2.32 -11.74
N ALA A 529 19.29 3.27 -11.61
CA ALA A 529 18.99 4.25 -12.65
C ALA A 529 20.13 5.26 -12.95
N ARG A 530 21.07 5.47 -12.01
CA ARG A 530 22.31 6.25 -12.21
C ARG A 530 23.50 5.36 -12.56
N GLY A 531 23.37 4.03 -12.45
CA GLY A 531 24.48 3.09 -12.55
C GLY A 531 25.51 3.25 -11.44
N LYS A 532 25.18 3.91 -10.31
CA LYS A 532 26.11 4.21 -9.20
C LYS A 532 25.85 3.35 -7.97
N ILE A 533 26.93 2.97 -7.31
CA ILE A 533 26.97 2.28 -6.01
C ILE A 533 27.65 3.17 -4.98
N TYR A 534 27.17 3.13 -3.74
CA TYR A 534 27.61 3.94 -2.61
C TYR A 534 27.90 3.02 -1.42
N TRP A 535 28.96 3.28 -0.67
CA TRP A 535 29.27 2.52 0.53
C TRP A 535 29.94 3.39 1.60
N THR A 536 29.88 2.91 2.84
CA THR A 536 30.65 3.43 3.97
C THR A 536 31.79 2.45 4.28
N ASP A 537 32.97 2.99 4.57
CA ASP A 537 34.11 2.24 5.11
C ASP A 537 34.51 2.94 6.40
N ILE A 538 34.33 2.26 7.55
CA ILE A 538 34.67 2.85 8.85
C ILE A 538 36.17 2.82 9.13
N GLY A 539 36.97 2.19 8.26
CA GLY A 539 38.42 2.12 8.35
C GLY A 539 38.91 1.40 9.61
N SER A 540 40.09 1.84 10.04
CA SER A 540 40.78 1.44 11.28
C SER A 540 41.45 2.68 11.89
N PRO A 541 40.69 3.61 12.49
CA PRO A 541 41.27 4.86 13.01
C PRO A 541 42.24 4.58 14.18
N PRO A 542 43.38 5.30 14.28
CA PRO A 542 43.79 6.44 13.45
C PRO A 542 44.54 6.08 12.16
N GLU A 543 44.88 4.80 11.96
CA GLU A 543 45.76 4.33 10.87
C GLU A 543 45.12 4.47 9.48
N VAL A 544 43.81 4.20 9.40
CA VAL A 544 42.99 4.37 8.20
C VAL A 544 41.73 5.15 8.58
N GLU A 545 41.57 6.35 8.01
CA GLU A 545 40.39 7.19 8.23
C GLU A 545 39.10 6.55 7.72
N SER A 546 37.99 6.85 8.40
CA SER A 546 36.65 6.51 7.91
C SER A 546 36.30 7.34 6.67
N LYS A 547 35.38 6.83 5.83
CA LYS A 547 35.00 7.48 4.58
C LYS A 547 33.65 7.02 4.04
N VAL A 548 33.05 7.88 3.22
CA VAL A 548 31.88 7.59 2.40
C VAL A 548 32.31 7.70 0.94
N GLU A 549 32.01 6.69 0.13
CA GLU A 549 32.51 6.56 -1.23
C GLU A 549 31.40 6.21 -2.22
N CYS A 550 31.67 6.44 -3.51
CA CYS A 550 30.87 5.93 -4.61
C CYS A 550 31.71 5.46 -5.79
N ALA A 551 31.10 4.65 -6.64
CA ALA A 551 31.65 4.19 -7.92
C ALA A 551 30.51 3.91 -8.90
N ASN A 552 30.84 3.58 -10.15
CA ASN A 552 29.93 2.86 -11.04
C ASN A 552 29.70 1.44 -10.51
N MET A 553 28.53 0.88 -10.81
CA MET A 553 28.10 -0.47 -10.41
C MET A 553 28.88 -1.61 -11.09
N ASP A 554 29.83 -1.29 -11.97
CA ASP A 554 30.82 -2.19 -12.55
C ASP A 554 32.20 -2.13 -11.85
N GLY A 555 32.42 -1.15 -10.97
CA GLY A 555 33.67 -0.87 -10.25
C GLY A 555 34.45 0.36 -10.74
N THR A 556 34.06 0.99 -11.85
CA THR A 556 34.77 2.14 -12.44
C THR A 556 34.41 3.48 -11.78
N GLU A 557 35.11 4.57 -12.11
CA GLU A 557 34.85 5.93 -11.59
C GLU A 557 34.70 6.04 -10.05
N ARG A 558 35.55 5.33 -9.31
CA ARG A 558 35.58 5.44 -7.84
C ARG A 558 35.94 6.86 -7.38
N LYS A 559 35.14 7.42 -6.49
CA LYS A 559 35.31 8.74 -5.89
C LYS A 559 34.96 8.70 -4.40
N VAL A 560 35.75 9.40 -3.57
CA VAL A 560 35.40 9.65 -2.16
C VAL A 560 34.45 10.86 -2.08
N ILE A 561 33.37 10.73 -1.31
CA ILE A 561 32.39 11.79 -1.04
C ILE A 561 32.76 12.58 0.22
N LEU A 562 33.18 11.87 1.28
CA LEU A 562 33.60 12.44 2.56
C LEU A 562 34.66 11.56 3.22
N LYS A 563 35.60 12.17 3.94
CA LYS A 563 36.67 11.52 4.71
C LYS A 563 36.57 11.83 6.21
N GLY A 564 37.26 11.05 7.05
CA GLY A 564 37.36 11.31 8.48
C GLY A 564 38.06 12.62 8.80
N SER A 565 39.11 12.95 8.04
CA SER A 565 39.75 14.28 8.05
C SER A 565 38.79 15.43 7.71
N ASP A 566 37.86 15.22 6.78
CA ASP A 566 36.77 16.16 6.44
C ASP A 566 35.55 16.05 7.39
N GLY A 567 35.70 15.32 8.50
CA GLY A 567 34.74 15.24 9.59
C GLY A 567 33.75 14.07 9.54
N ALA A 568 33.92 13.05 8.69
CA ALA A 568 33.17 11.81 8.85
C ALA A 568 33.51 11.15 10.20
N GLY A 569 32.52 10.90 11.06
CA GLY A 569 32.76 10.20 12.31
C GLY A 569 32.79 8.69 12.10
N GLN A 570 31.66 8.05 12.38
CA GLN A 570 31.44 6.61 12.23
C GLN A 570 30.26 6.38 11.27
N PRO A 571 30.50 6.40 9.94
CA PRO A 571 29.45 6.28 8.94
C PRO A 571 28.93 4.84 8.85
N ASN A 572 27.66 4.61 9.21
CA ASN A 572 27.03 3.28 9.26
C ASN A 572 26.19 2.99 8.00
N HIS A 573 24.90 2.64 8.10
CA HIS A 573 24.08 2.29 6.94
C HIS A 573 23.75 3.51 6.08
N LEU A 574 23.52 3.25 4.78
CA LEU A 574 23.14 4.22 3.77
C LEU A 574 21.69 3.97 3.36
N PHE A 575 20.94 5.05 3.16
CA PHE A 575 19.64 5.05 2.49
C PHE A 575 19.68 6.01 1.30
N ILE A 576 18.94 5.73 0.24
CA ILE A 576 18.81 6.64 -0.90
C ILE A 576 17.33 6.98 -1.08
N ASP A 577 17.00 8.26 -0.92
CA ASP A 577 15.71 8.79 -1.34
C ASP A 577 15.72 8.96 -2.86
N MET A 578 15.15 7.96 -3.54
CA MET A 578 15.05 7.88 -5.01
C MET A 578 14.10 8.93 -5.61
N GLN A 579 13.34 9.66 -4.79
CA GLN A 579 12.45 10.75 -5.24
C GLN A 579 13.15 12.10 -5.09
N LYS A 580 13.82 12.34 -3.96
CA LYS A 580 14.55 13.59 -3.67
C LYS A 580 15.96 13.65 -4.28
N ASN A 581 16.48 12.55 -4.83
CA ASN A 581 17.88 12.39 -5.24
C ASN A 581 18.89 12.61 -4.08
N GLU A 582 18.55 12.14 -2.87
CA GLU A 582 19.37 12.34 -1.67
C GLU A 582 19.99 11.03 -1.18
N LEU A 583 21.30 11.04 -0.91
CA LEU A 583 21.99 9.99 -0.15
C LEU A 583 21.99 10.38 1.32
N LEU A 584 21.45 9.52 2.18
CA LEU A 584 21.46 9.67 3.64
C LEU A 584 22.35 8.60 4.26
N TRP A 585 23.07 8.93 5.34
CA TRP A 585 23.74 7.93 6.17
C TRP A 585 23.80 8.33 7.63
N ALA A 586 23.76 7.32 8.50
CA ALA A 586 23.98 7.51 9.93
C ALA A 586 25.46 7.75 10.25
N ASP A 587 25.74 8.68 11.17
CA ASP A 587 27.06 8.95 11.76
C ASP A 587 26.96 8.81 13.29
N SER A 588 27.17 7.59 13.80
CA SER A 588 26.91 7.27 15.22
C SER A 588 27.87 7.93 16.20
N ALA A 589 29.04 8.36 15.73
CA ALA A 589 30.00 9.10 16.56
C ALA A 589 29.56 10.55 16.80
N GLN A 590 28.60 11.07 16.02
CA GLN A 590 28.18 12.47 16.03
C GLN A 590 26.67 12.66 16.24
N GLY A 591 25.93 11.60 16.60
CA GLY A 591 24.51 11.67 16.96
C GLY A 591 23.58 12.17 15.85
N MET A 592 23.94 11.91 14.57
CA MET A 592 23.19 12.47 13.45
C MET A 592 23.14 11.56 12.22
N ILE A 593 22.24 11.92 11.31
CA ILE A 593 22.18 11.46 9.93
C ILE A 593 22.61 12.62 9.04
N ARG A 594 23.61 12.35 8.20
CA ARG A 594 24.12 13.27 7.18
C ARG A 594 23.39 13.04 5.85
N ARG A 595 23.34 14.09 5.03
CA ARG A 595 22.81 14.08 3.67
C ARG A 595 23.87 14.51 2.66
N TYR A 596 23.77 13.99 1.44
CA TYR A 596 24.49 14.44 0.26
C TYR A 596 23.56 14.41 -0.96
N SER A 597 23.49 15.50 -1.73
CA SER A 597 22.72 15.53 -2.99
C SER A 597 23.44 14.74 -4.09
N LEU A 598 22.73 13.77 -4.68
CA LEU A 598 23.25 12.93 -5.76
C LEU A 598 23.42 13.67 -7.08
N ASP A 599 22.81 14.84 -7.22
CA ASP A 599 22.97 15.75 -8.37
C ASP A 599 24.18 16.69 -8.21
N GLY A 600 24.82 16.67 -7.04
CA GLY A 600 26.04 17.42 -6.72
C GLY A 600 25.80 18.51 -5.69
N GLY A 601 26.57 18.50 -4.60
CA GLY A 601 26.50 19.48 -3.53
C GLY A 601 27.54 19.24 -2.43
N SER A 602 27.42 19.99 -1.33
CA SER A 602 28.12 19.72 -0.08
C SER A 602 27.40 18.62 0.73
N VAL A 603 28.07 18.08 1.74
CA VAL A 603 27.43 17.27 2.79
C VAL A 603 26.79 18.20 3.82
N ASP A 604 25.57 17.89 4.25
CA ASP A 604 24.86 18.62 5.31
C ASP A 604 24.21 17.69 6.35
N VAL A 605 23.56 18.26 7.36
CA VAL A 605 22.90 17.51 8.45
C VAL A 605 21.42 17.38 8.15
N PHE A 606 20.96 16.14 7.96
CA PHE A 606 19.55 15.84 7.69
C PHE A 606 18.72 15.83 8.99
N TYR A 607 19.25 15.19 10.02
CA TYR A 607 18.58 14.98 11.30
C TYR A 607 19.60 14.72 12.40
N HIS A 608 19.42 15.29 13.59
CA HIS A 608 20.34 15.14 14.73
C HIS A 608 19.56 14.99 16.03
N MET A 609 19.96 14.04 16.87
CA MET A 609 19.50 13.90 18.24
C MET A 609 20.69 13.53 19.14
N LYS A 610 20.80 14.23 20.27
CA LYS A 610 21.79 13.88 21.30
C LYS A 610 21.50 12.49 21.85
N ASP A 611 22.58 11.80 22.21
CA ASP A 611 22.52 10.54 22.95
C ASP A 611 21.81 9.40 22.18
N VAL A 612 21.97 9.38 20.84
CA VAL A 612 21.42 8.37 19.91
C VAL A 612 22.53 7.80 19.03
N LYS A 613 22.63 6.46 18.92
CA LYS A 613 23.56 5.79 18.01
C LYS A 613 22.81 5.19 16.83
N PHE A 614 22.51 6.06 15.86
CA PHE A 614 21.96 5.67 14.55
C PHE A 614 22.88 4.64 13.88
N TYR A 615 22.35 3.46 13.53
CA TYR A 615 23.12 2.38 12.88
C TYR A 615 22.53 1.97 11.53
N GLY A 616 21.44 1.19 11.53
CA GLY A 616 20.57 0.98 10.38
C GLY A 616 19.64 2.18 10.19
N ILE A 617 19.34 2.59 8.95
CA ILE A 617 18.40 3.68 8.66
C ILE A 617 17.52 3.41 7.44
N SER A 618 16.29 3.90 7.49
CA SER A 618 15.35 3.91 6.36
C SER A 618 14.39 5.09 6.50
N VAL A 619 14.02 5.75 5.40
CA VAL A 619 12.95 6.76 5.39
C VAL A 619 11.70 6.17 4.76
N PHE A 620 10.52 6.57 5.23
CA PHE A 620 9.23 6.24 4.63
C PHE A 620 8.25 7.39 4.83
N ARG A 621 7.81 8.03 3.73
CA ARG A 621 7.03 9.28 3.78
C ARG A 621 7.77 10.31 4.65
N ASP A 622 7.08 10.96 5.58
CA ASP A 622 7.64 11.95 6.52
C ASP A 622 8.30 11.34 7.77
N PHE A 623 8.45 10.01 7.80
CA PHE A 623 9.03 9.28 8.92
C PHE A 623 10.45 8.82 8.63
N LEU A 624 11.38 9.20 9.52
CA LEU A 624 12.68 8.60 9.64
C LEU A 624 12.58 7.40 10.58
N LEU A 625 13.10 6.24 10.14
CA LEU A 625 13.31 5.06 10.96
C LEU A 625 14.80 4.76 11.13
N TRP A 626 15.18 4.27 12.30
CA TRP A 626 16.54 3.80 12.56
C TRP A 626 16.57 2.62 13.53
N THR A 627 17.63 1.82 13.46
CA THR A 627 18.06 1.02 14.60
C THR A 627 19.04 1.81 15.47
N ASP A 628 18.86 1.69 16.78
CA ASP A 628 19.84 2.12 17.79
C ASP A 628 20.51 0.88 18.39
N THR A 629 21.80 0.98 18.73
CA THR A 629 22.61 -0.15 19.21
C THR A 629 23.08 -0.02 20.67
N ASP A 630 22.58 0.97 21.42
CA ASP A 630 23.10 1.34 22.74
C ASP A 630 21.97 1.34 23.80
N GLU A 631 21.85 2.38 24.64
CA GLU A 631 20.80 2.49 25.66
C GLU A 631 19.37 2.33 25.10
N MET A 632 19.15 2.68 23.82
CA MET A 632 17.87 2.52 23.14
C MET A 632 17.77 1.27 22.27
N ASN A 633 18.66 0.27 22.42
CA ASN A 633 18.77 -0.91 21.55
C ASN A 633 17.42 -1.45 21.01
N GLY A 634 17.16 -1.26 19.72
CA GLY A 634 15.86 -1.52 19.09
C GLY A 634 15.59 -0.66 17.85
N ILE A 635 14.33 -0.65 17.38
CA ILE A 635 13.87 0.13 16.22
C ILE A 635 13.08 1.36 16.67
N HIS A 636 13.32 2.51 16.05
CA HIS A 636 12.68 3.79 16.43
C HIS A 636 12.18 4.56 15.22
N MET A 637 11.28 5.51 15.47
CA MET A 637 10.68 6.34 14.42
C MET A 637 10.52 7.80 14.88
N ALA A 638 10.87 8.74 14.00
CA ALA A 638 10.77 10.19 14.18
C ALA A 638 9.99 10.82 13.02
N ARG A 639 9.27 11.92 13.29
CA ARG A 639 8.73 12.77 12.22
C ARG A 639 9.80 13.79 11.82
N ILE A 640 10.12 13.84 10.53
CA ILE A 640 11.23 14.64 10.00
C ILE A 640 10.93 16.14 10.17
N ASP A 641 9.70 16.56 9.87
CA ASP A 641 9.20 17.93 10.03
C ASP A 641 9.16 18.41 11.48
N LEU A 642 8.84 17.51 12.42
CA LEU A 642 8.76 17.83 13.85
C LEU A 642 10.12 17.77 14.58
N GLY A 643 11.18 17.30 13.92
CA GLY A 643 12.52 17.16 14.51
C GLY A 643 12.59 16.27 15.77
N ARG A 644 11.60 15.38 15.98
CA ARG A 644 11.47 14.58 17.21
C ARG A 644 11.12 13.12 16.95
N LYS A 645 11.66 12.24 17.81
CA LYS A 645 11.18 10.87 18.00
C LYS A 645 9.69 10.87 18.35
N VAL A 646 8.90 10.06 17.64
CA VAL A 646 7.45 9.89 17.89
C VAL A 646 7.12 8.50 18.43
N ARG A 647 7.89 7.47 18.09
CA ARG A 647 7.69 6.07 18.53
C ARG A 647 9.00 5.27 18.60
N GLY A 648 8.93 4.05 19.13
CA GLY A 648 9.98 3.04 19.02
C GLY A 648 9.71 1.80 19.88
N ILE A 649 10.39 0.70 19.56
CA ILE A 649 10.31 -0.61 20.22
C ILE A 649 11.73 -1.01 20.66
N ILE A 650 11.94 -1.14 21.96
CA ILE A 650 13.22 -1.58 22.54
C ILE A 650 13.28 -3.10 22.71
N HIS A 651 14.44 -3.70 22.45
CA HIS A 651 14.67 -5.15 22.53
C HIS A 651 15.79 -5.50 23.54
N PRO A 652 15.65 -5.15 24.84
CA PRO A 652 16.73 -5.19 25.84
C PRO A 652 17.22 -6.61 26.25
N LYS A 653 16.74 -7.67 25.60
CA LYS A 653 17.06 -9.08 25.90
C LYS A 653 17.48 -9.91 24.69
N TYR A 654 17.47 -9.35 23.49
CA TYR A 654 17.36 -10.14 22.25
C TYR A 654 18.43 -9.86 21.21
N GLY A 655 19.57 -9.29 21.59
CA GLY A 655 20.65 -8.94 20.66
C GLY A 655 20.56 -7.51 20.13
N VAL A 656 21.56 -7.10 19.35
CA VAL A 656 21.74 -5.73 18.87
C VAL A 656 20.91 -5.49 17.61
N ALA A 657 20.20 -4.37 17.54
CA ALA A 657 19.41 -3.97 16.36
C ALA A 657 20.32 -3.53 15.20
N SER A 658 20.53 -4.42 14.24
CA SER A 658 21.62 -4.35 13.25
C SER A 658 21.24 -3.71 11.92
N ASP A 659 20.00 -3.80 11.47
CA ASP A 659 19.56 -3.15 10.21
C ASP A 659 18.05 -2.91 10.22
N VAL A 660 17.59 -1.93 9.45
CA VAL A 660 16.16 -1.65 9.20
C VAL A 660 15.96 -1.21 7.76
N ILE A 661 15.08 -1.91 7.05
CA ILE A 661 14.64 -1.59 5.69
C ILE A 661 13.13 -1.38 5.67
N THR A 662 12.66 -0.39 4.91
CA THR A 662 11.23 -0.30 4.59
C THR A 662 10.97 -1.07 3.29
N PHE A 663 10.35 -2.23 3.43
CA PHE A 663 9.81 -3.01 2.32
C PHE A 663 8.55 -2.31 1.78
N ASP A 664 8.75 -1.54 0.71
CA ASP A 664 7.70 -0.96 -0.11
C ASP A 664 8.16 -0.86 -1.57
N ILE A 665 7.22 -0.94 -2.52
CA ILE A 665 7.53 -0.92 -3.95
C ILE A 665 7.97 0.45 -4.46
N SER A 666 7.58 1.55 -3.80
CA SER A 666 8.02 2.91 -4.13
C SER A 666 9.51 3.17 -3.83
N HIS A 667 10.11 2.37 -2.96
CA HIS A 667 11.56 2.36 -2.69
C HIS A 667 12.34 1.53 -3.73
N GLN A 668 11.65 0.75 -4.57
CA GLN A 668 12.22 0.03 -5.71
C GLN A 668 11.56 0.44 -7.04
N PRO A 669 11.54 1.76 -7.34
CA PRO A 669 10.72 2.28 -8.42
C PRO A 669 11.15 1.73 -9.78
N ASN A 670 10.17 1.54 -10.66
CA ASN A 670 10.44 1.70 -12.09
C ASN A 670 10.63 3.19 -12.36
N GLN A 671 11.51 3.57 -13.29
CA GLN A 671 11.49 4.94 -13.83
C GLN A 671 10.28 5.14 -14.76
N THR A 672 9.12 5.34 -14.14
CA THR A 672 8.02 6.14 -14.67
C THR A 672 8.24 7.58 -14.21
N THR A 673 8.29 8.53 -15.15
CA THR A 673 8.77 9.90 -14.90
C THR A 673 7.65 10.83 -14.43
N GLU A 674 7.51 11.00 -13.11
CA GLU A 674 6.69 12.04 -12.48
C GLU A 674 7.39 12.64 -11.24
N ASP A 675 8.36 13.54 -11.45
CA ASP A 675 8.38 14.85 -10.76
C ASP A 675 9.26 15.85 -11.55
N THR A 676 9.15 17.14 -11.24
CA THR A 676 9.74 18.26 -11.97
C THR A 676 10.43 19.25 -11.03
N ARG A 677 11.79 19.31 -11.08
CA ARG A 677 12.67 20.49 -10.79
C ARG A 677 14.14 20.09 -10.53
N VAL A 678 14.82 19.55 -11.55
CA VAL A 678 16.30 19.59 -11.63
C VAL A 678 16.68 20.06 -13.04
N PRO A 679 17.71 20.91 -13.23
CA PRO A 679 18.13 21.33 -14.57
C PRO A 679 18.47 20.14 -15.48
N ALA A 680 18.14 20.26 -16.77
CA ALA A 680 18.08 19.11 -17.68
C ALA A 680 19.45 18.47 -17.98
N ALA A 681 19.83 17.47 -17.18
CA ALA A 681 20.96 16.59 -17.43
C ALA A 681 20.59 15.10 -17.21
N LEU A 682 20.70 14.31 -18.27
CA LEU A 682 20.83 12.83 -18.29
C LEU A 682 19.65 11.95 -17.80
N ALA A 683 18.62 12.48 -17.15
CA ALA A 683 17.40 11.74 -16.78
C ALA A 683 16.37 11.58 -17.92
N SER A 684 16.80 11.27 -19.15
CA SER A 684 15.90 11.08 -20.32
C SER A 684 15.03 9.81 -20.21
N PRO A 685 13.95 9.64 -21.01
CA PRO A 685 13.09 8.47 -20.92
C PRO A 685 13.77 7.15 -21.33
N CYS A 686 13.21 6.02 -20.87
CA CYS A 686 13.71 4.68 -21.19
C CYS A 686 13.19 4.17 -22.55
N LEU A 687 13.67 4.80 -23.62
CA LEU A 687 13.54 4.32 -24.99
C LEU A 687 14.28 2.98 -25.16
N LYS A 688 13.52 1.89 -25.28
CA LYS A 688 14.06 0.59 -25.74
C LYS A 688 13.68 0.42 -27.20
N MET A 689 14.69 0.25 -28.04
CA MET A 689 14.52 -0.11 -29.45
C MET A 689 14.93 -1.57 -29.62
N VAL A 690 14.31 -2.26 -30.57
CA VAL A 690 14.57 -3.65 -30.92
C VAL A 690 14.71 -3.74 -32.43
N THR A 691 15.74 -4.42 -32.93
CA THR A 691 15.99 -4.61 -34.37
C THR A 691 16.31 -6.07 -34.68
N ALA A 692 15.83 -6.57 -35.82
CA ALA A 692 16.25 -7.83 -36.40
C ALA A 692 17.44 -7.62 -37.35
N ALA A 693 18.35 -8.60 -37.44
CA ALA A 693 19.50 -8.57 -38.35
C ALA A 693 19.75 -9.94 -38.98
N PHE A 694 20.46 -9.96 -40.11
CA PHE A 694 20.77 -11.18 -40.87
C PHE A 694 21.60 -12.23 -40.10
N GLN A 695 22.19 -11.86 -38.96
CA GLN A 695 22.88 -12.76 -38.01
C GLN A 695 21.93 -13.72 -37.24
N LYS A 696 20.65 -13.86 -37.62
CA LYS A 696 19.67 -14.81 -37.03
C LYS A 696 19.40 -14.56 -35.54
N GLN A 697 19.33 -13.29 -35.17
CA GLN A 697 19.08 -12.82 -33.79
C GLN A 697 18.27 -11.52 -33.77
N VAL A 698 17.60 -11.30 -32.64
CA VAL A 698 16.94 -10.04 -32.27
C VAL A 698 17.86 -9.28 -31.31
N TYR A 699 18.04 -7.98 -31.53
CA TYR A 699 18.92 -7.12 -30.74
C TYR A 699 18.13 -6.03 -30.04
N GLN A 700 18.32 -5.89 -28.73
CA GLN A 700 17.88 -4.70 -27.98
C GLN A 700 18.95 -3.61 -28.10
N VAL A 701 18.53 -2.37 -28.34
CA VAL A 701 19.37 -1.17 -28.39
C VAL A 701 18.90 -0.18 -27.32
N ASN A 702 19.83 0.25 -26.46
CA ASN A 702 19.62 1.35 -25.53
C ASN A 702 19.96 2.68 -26.22
N THR A 703 18.94 3.49 -26.53
CA THR A 703 19.13 4.71 -27.33
C THR A 703 19.80 5.88 -26.59
N LYS A 704 20.01 5.78 -25.26
CA LYS A 704 20.73 6.79 -24.46
C LYS A 704 22.24 6.74 -24.70
N ASN A 705 22.81 5.55 -24.78
CA ASN A 705 24.26 5.31 -24.84
C ASN A 705 24.70 4.46 -26.05
N GLY A 706 23.77 4.06 -26.91
CA GLY A 706 24.02 3.27 -28.12
C GLY A 706 24.34 1.80 -27.88
N VAL A 707 24.31 1.31 -26.63
CA VAL A 707 24.67 -0.07 -26.31
C VAL A 707 23.66 -1.04 -26.90
N VAL A 708 24.19 -2.06 -27.59
CA VAL A 708 23.44 -3.13 -28.25
C VAL A 708 23.68 -4.45 -27.54
N SER A 709 22.61 -5.24 -27.34
CA SER A 709 22.68 -6.59 -26.78
C SER A 709 21.72 -7.53 -27.50
N ALA A 710 22.22 -8.66 -28.02
CA ALA A 710 21.38 -9.72 -28.57
C ALA A 710 20.53 -10.40 -27.47
N LEU A 711 19.30 -10.79 -27.79
CA LEU A 711 18.40 -11.48 -26.85
C LEU A 711 18.78 -12.96 -26.62
N GLY A 712 19.67 -13.53 -27.45
CA GLY A 712 20.19 -14.88 -27.26
C GLY A 712 19.13 -15.98 -27.51
N LEU A 713 18.43 -15.90 -28.65
CA LEU A 713 17.44 -16.91 -29.03
C LEU A 713 18.10 -18.29 -29.11
N LYS A 714 17.58 -19.24 -28.31
CA LYS A 714 18.15 -20.60 -28.13
C LYS A 714 18.01 -21.50 -29.35
N THR A 715 17.14 -21.13 -30.29
CA THR A 715 16.77 -21.84 -31.50
C THR A 715 17.16 -21.02 -32.73
N LYS A 716 17.45 -21.69 -33.86
CA LYS A 716 17.81 -21.03 -35.13
C LYS A 716 16.57 -20.36 -35.74
N HIS A 717 16.31 -19.12 -35.32
CA HIS A 717 15.21 -18.30 -35.83
C HIS A 717 15.69 -17.26 -36.84
N GLU A 718 14.83 -16.93 -37.80
CA GLU A 718 15.07 -15.88 -38.81
C GLU A 718 14.03 -14.77 -38.69
N PRO A 719 14.16 -13.88 -37.70
CA PRO A 719 13.20 -12.80 -37.46
C PRO A 719 13.21 -11.78 -38.61
N ILE A 720 12.03 -11.49 -39.17
CA ILE A 720 11.84 -10.50 -40.24
C ILE A 720 11.13 -9.26 -39.70
N ALA A 721 9.82 -9.37 -39.43
CA ALA A 721 9.05 -8.35 -38.73
C ALA A 721 9.19 -8.54 -37.22
N LEU A 722 9.11 -7.45 -36.45
CA LEU A 722 9.07 -7.51 -34.99
C LEU A 722 8.31 -6.32 -34.40
N ASP A 723 7.63 -6.55 -33.28
CA ASP A 723 6.98 -5.49 -32.52
C ASP A 723 6.94 -5.81 -31.00
N PHE A 724 6.55 -4.87 -30.16
CA PHE A 724 6.77 -4.92 -28.72
C PHE A 724 5.53 -4.59 -27.87
N ASN A 725 5.24 -5.45 -26.88
CA ASN A 725 4.19 -5.20 -25.89
C ASN A 725 4.79 -4.53 -24.63
N PRO A 726 4.57 -3.21 -24.40
CA PRO A 726 5.19 -2.49 -23.28
C PRO A 726 4.63 -2.86 -21.92
N VAL A 727 3.39 -3.37 -21.86
CA VAL A 727 2.73 -3.77 -20.62
C VAL A 727 3.32 -5.08 -20.07
N THR A 728 3.57 -6.05 -20.96
CA THR A 728 4.05 -7.40 -20.57
C THR A 728 5.54 -7.62 -20.84
N SER A 729 6.24 -6.65 -21.44
CA SER A 729 7.66 -6.72 -21.82
C SER A 729 8.03 -7.89 -22.75
N HIS A 730 7.10 -8.28 -23.63
CA HIS A 730 7.31 -9.27 -24.68
C HIS A 730 7.69 -8.62 -26.01
N VAL A 731 8.75 -9.13 -26.64
CA VAL A 731 9.02 -8.94 -28.08
C VAL A 731 8.28 -10.02 -28.85
N TYR A 732 7.61 -9.63 -29.93
CA TYR A 732 6.99 -10.51 -30.91
C TYR A 732 7.79 -10.44 -32.22
N TRP A 733 7.85 -11.53 -32.99
CA TRP A 733 8.44 -11.54 -34.33
C TRP A 733 7.79 -12.55 -35.27
N SER A 734 7.91 -12.31 -36.57
CA SER A 734 7.64 -13.30 -37.62
C SER A 734 8.91 -14.06 -37.99
N ASP A 735 8.79 -15.36 -38.23
CA ASP A 735 9.87 -16.22 -38.72
C ASP A 735 9.40 -16.98 -39.95
N ASN A 736 9.91 -16.56 -41.12
CA ASN A 736 9.50 -17.08 -42.42
C ASN A 736 10.23 -18.39 -42.79
N ASN A 737 11.22 -18.84 -42.00
CA ASN A 737 11.90 -20.14 -42.18
C ASN A 737 11.35 -21.21 -41.22
N ALA A 738 10.86 -20.80 -40.05
CA ALA A 738 10.13 -21.66 -39.11
C ALA A 738 8.60 -21.60 -39.29
N HIS A 739 8.11 -20.86 -40.29
CA HIS A 739 6.69 -20.62 -40.61
C HIS A 739 5.83 -20.33 -39.38
N LEU A 740 6.21 -19.33 -38.58
CA LEU A 740 5.53 -19.03 -37.32
C LEU A 740 5.60 -17.56 -36.89
N LEU A 741 4.67 -17.19 -36.02
CA LEU A 741 4.76 -16.03 -35.16
C LEU A 741 5.24 -16.48 -33.78
N ALA A 742 6.22 -15.80 -33.20
CA ALA A 742 6.82 -16.14 -31.91
C ALA A 742 6.89 -14.92 -30.98
N ARG A 743 7.05 -15.19 -29.68
CA ARG A 743 7.37 -14.17 -28.67
C ARG A 743 8.45 -14.63 -27.69
N THR A 744 9.11 -13.67 -27.06
CA THR A 744 9.96 -13.88 -25.88
C THR A 744 9.92 -12.67 -24.96
N THR A 745 10.33 -12.81 -23.69
CA THR A 745 10.54 -11.65 -22.81
C THR A 745 11.93 -11.07 -23.01
N LEU A 746 12.11 -9.78 -22.76
CA LEU A 746 13.42 -9.12 -22.74
C LEU A 746 14.44 -9.70 -21.73
N LYS A 747 14.03 -10.63 -20.84
CA LYS A 747 14.88 -11.18 -19.77
C LYS A 747 15.12 -12.70 -19.84
N SER A 748 14.21 -13.50 -20.40
CA SER A 748 14.28 -14.97 -20.30
C SER A 748 14.99 -15.68 -21.46
N GLY A 749 15.07 -15.06 -22.64
CA GLY A 749 15.63 -15.68 -23.86
C GLY A 749 14.94 -16.98 -24.27
N THR A 750 13.71 -17.22 -23.78
CA THR A 750 12.93 -18.44 -24.03
C THR A 750 11.80 -18.09 -24.99
N THR A 751 11.84 -18.69 -26.17
CA THR A 751 10.83 -18.50 -27.22
C THR A 751 9.55 -19.26 -26.88
N GLN A 752 8.40 -18.63 -27.13
CA GLN A 752 7.08 -19.24 -27.13
C GLN A 752 6.45 -19.00 -28.51
N THR A 753 5.97 -20.05 -29.18
CA THR A 753 5.17 -19.93 -30.40
C THR A 753 3.84 -19.26 -30.08
N VAL A 754 3.47 -18.23 -30.86
CA VAL A 754 2.19 -17.52 -30.79
C VAL A 754 1.20 -18.15 -31.76
N ARG A 755 1.63 -18.40 -33.01
CA ARG A 755 0.84 -19.10 -34.02
C ARG A 755 1.78 -19.80 -35.02
N LEU A 756 1.36 -20.95 -35.55
CA LEU A 756 1.96 -21.55 -36.75
C LEU A 756 1.26 -20.97 -38.00
N LEU A 757 2.05 -20.67 -39.03
CA LEU A 757 1.60 -20.17 -40.33
C LEU A 757 1.67 -21.29 -41.38
N PRO A 758 0.93 -21.19 -42.50
CA PRO A 758 1.12 -22.09 -43.64
C PRO A 758 2.55 -22.08 -44.18
N GLU A 759 3.02 -23.19 -44.77
CA GLU A 759 4.33 -23.25 -45.44
C GLU A 759 4.45 -22.29 -46.65
N THR A 760 3.32 -21.85 -47.22
CA THR A 760 3.25 -20.81 -48.26
C THR A 760 3.33 -19.38 -47.71
N SER A 761 3.24 -19.20 -46.39
CA SER A 761 3.16 -17.90 -45.75
C SER A 761 4.53 -17.23 -45.64
N VAL A 762 4.58 -15.96 -46.06
CA VAL A 762 5.70 -15.05 -45.89
C VAL A 762 5.17 -13.84 -45.12
N CYS A 763 5.56 -13.69 -43.85
CA CYS A 763 5.03 -12.66 -42.96
C CYS A 763 6.02 -11.50 -42.81
N ASP A 764 5.83 -10.43 -43.58
CA ASP A 764 6.76 -9.29 -43.66
C ASP A 764 6.46 -8.15 -42.67
N GLY A 765 5.28 -8.11 -42.03
CA GLY A 765 4.88 -7.09 -41.05
C GLY A 765 3.98 -7.62 -39.92
N ILE A 766 4.15 -7.08 -38.72
CA ILE A 766 3.30 -7.39 -37.54
C ILE A 766 3.09 -6.13 -36.66
N ALA A 767 1.94 -6.03 -36.00
CA ALA A 767 1.60 -4.92 -35.09
C ALA A 767 0.88 -5.40 -33.81
N VAL A 768 1.37 -4.97 -32.65
CA VAL A 768 0.88 -5.34 -31.31
C VAL A 768 -0.08 -4.28 -30.77
N ASP A 769 -1.35 -4.65 -30.65
CA ASP A 769 -2.30 -3.88 -29.85
C ASP A 769 -2.23 -4.34 -28.38
N TYR A 770 -1.44 -3.63 -27.57
CA TYR A 770 -1.31 -3.88 -26.14
C TYR A 770 -2.50 -3.38 -25.29
N ILE A 771 -3.48 -2.68 -25.88
CA ILE A 771 -4.69 -2.24 -25.17
C ILE A 771 -5.79 -3.29 -25.31
N ASN A 772 -5.99 -3.81 -26.52
CA ASN A 772 -6.96 -4.86 -26.86
C ASN A 772 -6.39 -6.29 -26.73
N GLN A 773 -5.08 -6.43 -26.50
CA GLN A 773 -4.36 -7.72 -26.43
C GLN A 773 -4.46 -8.53 -27.73
N LEU A 774 -4.18 -7.87 -28.86
CA LEU A 774 -4.21 -8.45 -30.20
C LEU A 774 -2.84 -8.33 -30.89
N LEU A 775 -2.58 -9.22 -31.84
CA LEU A 775 -1.46 -9.14 -32.78
C LEU A 775 -2.02 -9.21 -34.20
N PHE A 776 -1.86 -8.12 -34.95
CA PHE A 776 -2.14 -8.06 -36.38
C PHE A 776 -0.90 -8.46 -37.17
N TYR A 777 -1.07 -9.07 -38.34
CA TYR A 777 0.03 -9.50 -39.20
C TYR A 777 -0.42 -9.56 -40.67
N THR A 778 0.55 -9.39 -41.57
CA THR A 778 0.41 -9.57 -43.02
C THR A 778 0.92 -10.96 -43.42
N GLU A 779 0.31 -11.60 -44.42
CA GLU A 779 0.92 -12.75 -45.10
C GLU A 779 1.05 -12.43 -46.60
N THR A 780 2.24 -11.95 -47.00
CA THR A 780 2.61 -11.54 -48.35
C THR A 780 2.28 -12.63 -49.38
N GLY A 781 2.81 -13.84 -49.19
CA GLY A 781 2.62 -14.98 -50.11
C GLY A 781 1.23 -15.63 -50.12
N ASN A 782 0.26 -15.10 -49.34
CA ASN A 782 -1.12 -15.58 -49.27
C ASN A 782 -2.17 -14.47 -49.52
N ASP A 783 -1.74 -13.22 -49.78
CA ASP A 783 -2.57 -12.02 -49.96
C ASP A 783 -3.67 -11.84 -48.88
N VAL A 784 -3.26 -11.94 -47.61
CA VAL A 784 -4.13 -11.73 -46.44
C VAL A 784 -3.54 -10.81 -45.37
N ILE A 785 -4.43 -10.15 -44.64
CA ILE A 785 -4.16 -9.56 -43.33
C ILE A 785 -5.04 -10.27 -42.30
N GLY A 786 -4.45 -10.64 -41.17
CA GLY A 786 -5.14 -11.34 -40.11
C GLY A 786 -4.80 -10.80 -38.73
N VAL A 787 -5.50 -11.33 -37.73
CA VAL A 787 -5.37 -10.97 -36.31
C VAL A 787 -5.41 -12.22 -35.45
N THR A 788 -4.65 -12.24 -34.36
CA THR A 788 -4.66 -13.31 -33.34
C THR A 788 -4.68 -12.71 -31.93
N SER A 789 -5.30 -13.41 -30.98
CA SER A 789 -5.32 -12.98 -29.58
C SER A 789 -3.97 -13.23 -28.89
N LEU A 790 -3.53 -12.29 -28.04
CA LEU A 790 -2.34 -12.43 -27.21
C LEU A 790 -2.58 -13.18 -25.89
N ILE A 791 -3.86 -13.48 -25.60
CA ILE A 791 -4.33 -14.24 -24.42
C ILE A 791 -4.62 -15.69 -24.81
N HIS A 792 -5.36 -15.89 -25.92
CA HIS A 792 -5.82 -17.19 -26.41
C HIS A 792 -5.26 -17.44 -27.82
N PHE A 793 -4.08 -18.04 -27.89
CA PHE A 793 -3.27 -18.19 -29.12
C PHE A 793 -3.93 -19.02 -30.23
N ASP A 794 -4.92 -19.83 -29.88
CA ASP A 794 -5.79 -20.58 -30.76
C ASP A 794 -6.82 -19.68 -31.47
N HIS A 795 -7.20 -18.53 -30.90
CA HIS A 795 -8.16 -17.60 -31.48
C HIS A 795 -7.49 -16.68 -32.52
N HIS A 796 -7.76 -16.92 -33.81
CA HIS A 796 -7.22 -16.17 -34.94
C HIS A 796 -8.24 -16.00 -36.08
N VAL A 797 -8.20 -14.86 -36.78
CA VAL A 797 -9.15 -14.50 -37.85
C VAL A 797 -8.42 -13.87 -39.03
N THR A 798 -8.77 -14.28 -40.25
CA THR A 798 -8.40 -13.60 -41.50
C THR A 798 -9.39 -12.46 -41.77
N ILE A 799 -8.95 -11.21 -41.63
CA ILE A 799 -9.84 -10.02 -41.69
C ILE A 799 -9.88 -9.32 -43.05
N ILE A 800 -8.81 -9.43 -43.86
CA ILE A 800 -8.78 -8.91 -45.24
C ILE A 800 -8.16 -9.96 -46.15
N LYS A 801 -8.78 -10.18 -47.32
CA LYS A 801 -8.33 -11.12 -48.35
C LYS A 801 -8.72 -10.64 -49.74
N GLY A 802 -7.85 -10.84 -50.74
CA GLY A 802 -8.19 -10.67 -52.17
C GLY A 802 -8.42 -9.23 -52.65
N SER A 803 -8.09 -8.23 -51.81
CA SER A 803 -7.95 -6.80 -52.19
C SER A 803 -6.53 -6.29 -51.92
N LEU A 804 -5.60 -7.25 -51.76
CA LEU A 804 -4.20 -7.10 -51.40
C LEU A 804 -3.36 -7.68 -52.53
N ASP A 805 -2.20 -7.10 -52.76
CA ASP A 805 -1.24 -7.51 -53.79
C ASP A 805 0.16 -7.37 -53.19
N GLU A 806 0.64 -8.45 -52.56
CA GLU A 806 1.84 -8.50 -51.72
C GLU A 806 1.80 -7.47 -50.54
N PRO A 807 0.98 -7.71 -49.50
CA PRO A 807 0.95 -6.87 -48.29
C PRO A 807 2.23 -7.00 -47.44
N ARG A 808 2.89 -5.87 -47.10
CA ARG A 808 4.19 -5.83 -46.40
C ARG A 808 4.08 -5.41 -44.93
N ASP A 809 4.20 -4.12 -44.62
CA ASP A 809 4.29 -3.64 -43.22
C ASP A 809 2.96 -3.06 -42.74
N ILE A 810 2.68 -3.18 -41.44
CA ILE A 810 1.38 -2.90 -40.81
C ILE A 810 1.57 -2.18 -39.46
N VAL A 811 0.73 -1.17 -39.19
CA VAL A 811 0.70 -0.42 -37.92
C VAL A 811 -0.74 -0.19 -37.45
N VAL A 812 -0.96 -0.14 -36.14
CA VAL A 812 -2.30 -0.10 -35.52
C VAL A 812 -2.50 1.18 -34.69
N SER A 813 -3.72 1.73 -34.70
CA SER A 813 -4.17 2.78 -33.76
C SER A 813 -5.18 2.20 -32.76
N PRO A 814 -4.74 1.73 -31.57
CA PRO A 814 -5.59 1.12 -30.55
C PRO A 814 -6.77 1.99 -30.08
N THR A 815 -6.63 3.32 -30.14
CA THR A 815 -7.64 4.29 -29.69
C THR A 815 -8.64 4.66 -30.78
N ASP A 816 -8.20 4.65 -32.05
CA ASP A 816 -9.04 5.08 -33.18
C ASP A 816 -9.76 3.89 -33.84
N ALA A 817 -9.40 2.66 -33.44
CA ALA A 817 -9.89 1.39 -33.99
C ALA A 817 -9.57 1.16 -35.48
N TYR A 818 -8.43 1.66 -35.95
CA TYR A 818 -7.95 1.48 -37.33
C TYR A 818 -6.61 0.74 -37.40
N ILE A 819 -6.43 -0.05 -38.46
CA ILE A 819 -5.15 -0.58 -38.93
C ILE A 819 -4.74 0.12 -40.23
N PHE A 820 -3.44 0.26 -40.47
CA PHE A 820 -2.85 0.85 -41.67
C PHE A 820 -1.78 -0.11 -42.19
N TRP A 821 -1.71 -0.35 -43.50
CA TRP A 821 -0.70 -1.23 -44.09
C TRP A 821 -0.16 -0.69 -45.41
N SER A 822 1.00 -1.24 -45.78
CA SER A 822 1.67 -1.06 -47.06
C SER A 822 1.52 -2.30 -47.93
N ASP A 823 1.43 -2.09 -49.23
CA ASP A 823 1.11 -3.08 -50.26
C ASP A 823 1.97 -2.67 -51.49
N TRP A 824 2.78 -3.58 -52.01
CA TRP A 824 3.92 -3.23 -52.88
C TRP A 824 3.93 -3.93 -54.24
N GLY A 825 2.88 -4.70 -54.57
CA GLY A 825 2.75 -5.46 -55.81
C GLY A 825 2.55 -4.60 -57.07
N SER A 826 1.57 -4.94 -57.90
CA SER A 826 1.35 -4.27 -59.20
C SER A 826 0.86 -2.82 -59.06
N GLU A 827 0.04 -2.55 -58.03
CA GLU A 827 -0.47 -1.21 -57.68
C GLU A 827 0.01 -0.78 -56.27
N PRO A 828 1.28 -0.35 -56.12
CA PRO A 828 1.87 -0.04 -54.81
C PRO A 828 1.14 1.12 -54.11
N LYS A 829 0.70 0.85 -52.87
CA LYS A 829 -0.25 1.69 -52.13
C LYS A 829 -0.07 1.59 -50.61
N ILE A 830 -0.59 2.58 -49.90
CA ILE A 830 -0.80 2.53 -48.44
C ILE A 830 -2.28 2.72 -48.16
N SER A 831 -2.85 1.80 -47.39
CA SER A 831 -4.29 1.73 -47.12
C SER A 831 -4.58 1.62 -45.62
N ARG A 832 -5.84 1.89 -45.25
CA ARG A 832 -6.36 1.82 -43.89
C ARG A 832 -7.68 1.06 -43.88
N ALA A 833 -7.97 0.32 -42.81
CA ALA A 833 -9.25 -0.31 -42.53
C ALA A 833 -9.55 -0.22 -41.03
N MET A 834 -10.80 -0.40 -40.62
CA MET A 834 -11.15 -0.68 -39.22
C MET A 834 -10.51 -2.01 -38.78
N MET A 835 -10.36 -2.22 -37.47
CA MET A 835 -9.74 -3.45 -36.91
C MET A 835 -10.48 -4.76 -37.25
N ASP A 836 -11.71 -4.68 -37.75
CA ASP A 836 -12.48 -5.83 -38.26
C ASP A 836 -12.29 -6.10 -39.75
N GLY A 837 -11.43 -5.34 -40.44
CA GLY A 837 -11.20 -5.41 -41.89
C GLY A 837 -12.20 -4.60 -42.74
N SER A 838 -13.18 -3.92 -42.14
CA SER A 838 -14.14 -3.07 -42.87
C SER A 838 -13.64 -1.63 -43.10
N ASP A 839 -14.35 -0.84 -43.92
CA ASP A 839 -13.95 0.54 -44.31
C ASP A 839 -12.52 0.61 -44.91
N ILE A 840 -12.20 -0.32 -45.82
CA ILE A 840 -10.95 -0.30 -46.57
C ILE A 840 -10.91 0.96 -47.44
N LYS A 841 -9.94 1.82 -47.14
CA LYS A 841 -9.68 3.08 -47.84
C LYS A 841 -8.19 3.25 -48.12
N THR A 842 -7.84 3.40 -49.39
CA THR A 842 -6.49 3.77 -49.80
C THR A 842 -6.21 5.23 -49.45
N LEU A 843 -5.05 5.48 -48.85
CA LEU A 843 -4.60 6.80 -48.40
C LEU A 843 -3.55 7.39 -49.36
N ILE A 844 -2.68 6.55 -49.90
CA ILE A 844 -1.61 6.94 -50.81
C ILE A 844 -1.52 5.92 -51.95
N ASN A 845 -1.55 6.41 -53.19
CA ASN A 845 -1.16 5.65 -54.38
C ASN A 845 0.25 6.10 -54.79
N PHE A 846 1.14 5.16 -55.06
CA PHE A 846 2.48 5.46 -55.56
C PHE A 846 2.50 5.40 -57.10
N THR A 847 3.52 6.01 -57.70
CA THR A 847 3.78 5.84 -59.14
C THR A 847 4.70 4.64 -59.34
N THR A 848 4.22 3.58 -59.98
CA THR A 848 5.00 2.36 -60.24
C THR A 848 6.23 2.66 -61.11
N PRO A 849 7.44 2.17 -60.77
CA PRO A 849 7.76 1.32 -59.63
C PRO A 849 7.98 2.11 -58.32
N ALA A 850 7.44 1.58 -57.22
CA ALA A 850 7.63 2.07 -55.86
C ALA A 850 7.61 0.90 -54.87
N TRP A 851 8.36 0.97 -53.77
CA TRP A 851 8.43 -0.10 -52.77
C TRP A 851 8.15 0.47 -51.36
N PRO A 852 6.87 0.66 -50.98
CA PRO A 852 6.50 1.07 -49.63
C PRO A 852 6.86 -0.05 -48.65
N ASN A 853 8.00 0.09 -47.96
CA ASN A 853 8.61 -0.97 -47.17
C ASN A 853 8.25 -0.96 -45.70
N GLY A 854 8.15 0.23 -45.09
CA GLY A 854 8.00 0.38 -43.65
C GLY A 854 7.12 1.57 -43.30
N LEU A 855 6.35 1.42 -42.22
CA LEU A 855 5.39 2.38 -41.71
C LEU A 855 5.70 2.72 -40.24
N ALA A 856 5.42 3.95 -39.84
CA ALA A 856 5.40 4.32 -38.42
C ALA A 856 4.25 5.30 -38.14
N LEU A 857 3.52 5.09 -37.04
CA LEU A 857 2.29 5.81 -36.75
C LEU A 857 2.40 6.67 -35.49
N ASP A 858 2.35 7.99 -35.65
CA ASP A 858 2.24 8.93 -34.55
C ASP A 858 0.76 9.24 -34.28
N VAL A 859 0.15 8.41 -33.43
CA VAL A 859 -1.27 8.50 -33.04
C VAL A 859 -1.61 9.86 -32.42
N LYS A 860 -0.69 10.43 -31.62
CA LYS A 860 -0.87 11.74 -30.97
C LYS A 860 -0.69 12.90 -31.96
N GLY A 861 0.33 12.83 -32.81
CA GLY A 861 0.64 13.83 -33.82
C GLY A 861 -0.24 13.77 -35.08
N ARG A 862 -1.11 12.75 -35.20
CA ARG A 862 -1.99 12.50 -36.35
C ARG A 862 -1.24 12.34 -37.67
N MET A 863 -0.06 11.71 -37.62
CA MET A 863 0.87 11.58 -38.74
C MET A 863 1.29 10.12 -38.96
N LEU A 864 1.11 9.65 -40.20
CA LEU A 864 1.69 8.40 -40.69
C LEU A 864 3.00 8.72 -41.43
N TYR A 865 4.07 8.01 -41.11
CA TYR A 865 5.38 8.08 -41.76
C TYR A 865 5.56 6.80 -42.58
N TYR A 866 6.16 6.91 -43.77
CA TYR A 866 6.38 5.77 -44.66
C TYR A 866 7.74 5.84 -45.36
N ALA A 867 8.33 4.68 -45.63
CA ALA A 867 9.58 4.53 -46.36
C ALA A 867 9.33 3.90 -47.73
N ASP A 868 9.80 4.54 -48.80
CA ASP A 868 9.84 3.98 -50.15
C ASP A 868 11.30 3.66 -50.53
N ALA A 869 11.61 2.38 -50.66
CA ALA A 869 12.97 1.92 -50.94
C ALA A 869 13.38 2.09 -52.42
N GLN A 870 12.41 2.07 -53.34
CA GLN A 870 12.67 2.23 -54.77
C GLN A 870 12.92 3.71 -55.11
N ASN A 871 12.15 4.62 -54.51
CA ASN A 871 12.38 6.06 -54.63
C ASN A 871 13.41 6.61 -53.62
N ASN A 872 13.99 5.75 -52.78
CA ASN A 872 15.02 6.04 -51.77
C ASN A 872 14.61 7.20 -50.83
N ALA A 873 13.34 7.21 -50.40
CA ALA A 873 12.71 8.35 -49.75
C ALA A 873 11.92 7.97 -48.49
N ILE A 874 11.80 8.93 -47.56
CA ILE A 874 10.87 8.88 -46.43
C ILE A 874 9.85 9.99 -46.61
N GLY A 875 8.58 9.63 -46.54
CA GLY A 875 7.45 10.54 -46.63
C GLY A 875 6.56 10.52 -45.39
N THR A 876 5.59 11.43 -45.42
CA THR A 876 4.62 11.68 -44.36
C THR A 876 3.24 11.87 -44.98
N TYR A 877 2.22 11.50 -44.21
CA TYR A 877 0.81 11.68 -44.54
C TYR A 877 0.05 12.09 -43.27
N ASN A 878 -0.57 13.26 -43.28
CA ASN A 878 -1.41 13.69 -42.17
C ASN A 878 -2.79 13.04 -42.26
N ILE A 879 -3.18 12.34 -41.19
CA ILE A 879 -4.31 11.40 -41.19
C ILE A 879 -5.65 12.13 -41.32
N ASP A 880 -5.76 13.35 -40.78
CA ASP A 880 -7.02 14.10 -40.72
C ASP A 880 -7.18 15.07 -41.90
N THR A 881 -6.09 15.63 -42.43
CA THR A 881 -6.12 16.58 -43.57
C THR A 881 -5.84 15.93 -44.92
N GLY A 882 -5.33 14.69 -44.95
CA GLY A 882 -4.94 14.00 -46.18
C GLY A 882 -3.67 14.54 -46.86
N VAL A 883 -2.94 15.45 -46.21
CA VAL A 883 -1.76 16.09 -46.80
C VAL A 883 -0.55 15.15 -46.78
N GLN A 884 -0.12 14.71 -47.97
CA GLN A 884 1.10 13.95 -48.20
C GLN A 884 2.30 14.89 -48.45
N ARG A 885 3.49 14.57 -47.90
CA ARG A 885 4.76 15.26 -48.18
C ARG A 885 5.95 14.31 -48.12
N ILE A 886 6.90 14.46 -49.03
CA ILE A 886 8.24 13.85 -48.88
C ILE A 886 9.01 14.63 -47.80
N MET A 887 9.59 13.93 -46.83
CA MET A 887 10.44 14.52 -45.80
C MET A 887 11.91 14.52 -46.25
N ILE A 888 12.42 13.36 -46.70
CA ILE A 888 13.81 13.13 -47.09
C ILE A 888 13.84 12.26 -48.35
N ASN A 889 14.80 12.54 -49.24
CA ASN A 889 15.18 11.68 -50.35
C ASN A 889 16.72 11.57 -50.37
N GLU A 890 17.25 10.36 -50.29
CA GLU A 890 18.70 10.09 -50.25
C GLU A 890 19.04 8.99 -51.27
N PRO A 891 19.62 9.31 -52.45
CA PRO A 891 19.87 8.32 -53.51
C PRO A 891 20.76 7.11 -53.14
N ALA A 892 21.42 7.14 -51.99
CA ALA A 892 22.26 6.06 -51.46
C ALA A 892 21.56 5.20 -50.38
N ALA A 893 20.34 5.54 -49.96
CA ALA A 893 19.59 4.80 -48.95
C ALA A 893 18.83 3.60 -49.56
N HIS A 894 18.45 2.63 -48.74
CA HIS A 894 17.47 1.57 -49.09
C HIS A 894 16.68 1.20 -47.83
N TYR A 895 15.84 2.13 -47.40
CA TYR A 895 15.05 2.04 -46.17
C TYR A 895 14.20 0.76 -46.12
N PHE A 896 14.12 0.15 -44.94
CA PHE A 896 13.29 -1.03 -44.68
C PHE A 896 12.26 -0.74 -43.60
N GLY A 897 12.59 -0.95 -42.32
CA GLY A 897 11.69 -0.68 -41.20
C GLY A 897 11.73 0.79 -40.77
N LEU A 898 10.60 1.30 -40.30
CA LEU A 898 10.48 2.59 -39.62
C LEU A 898 9.87 2.41 -38.24
N PHE A 899 10.23 3.27 -37.29
CA PHE A 899 9.57 3.37 -36.00
C PHE A 899 9.59 4.81 -35.46
N VAL A 900 8.53 5.25 -34.79
CA VAL A 900 8.38 6.64 -34.31
C VAL A 900 8.28 6.68 -32.79
N MET A 901 9.04 7.58 -32.15
CA MET A 901 9.18 7.61 -30.69
C MET A 901 9.63 8.99 -30.22
N GLY A 902 8.81 9.65 -29.38
CA GLY A 902 8.98 11.06 -29.04
C GLY A 902 9.05 11.94 -30.30
N ASP A 903 10.02 12.84 -30.38
CA ASP A 903 10.25 13.72 -31.53
C ASP A 903 11.12 13.08 -32.64
N PHE A 904 11.39 11.78 -32.56
CA PHE A 904 12.34 11.09 -33.44
C PHE A 904 11.69 9.98 -34.29
N LEU A 905 12.24 9.79 -35.48
CA LEU A 905 12.02 8.65 -36.35
C LEU A 905 13.29 7.79 -36.35
N TYR A 906 13.10 6.49 -36.17
CA TYR A 906 14.12 5.45 -36.21
C TYR A 906 13.92 4.64 -37.48
N LEU A 907 15.01 4.22 -38.11
CA LEU A 907 14.97 3.55 -39.42
C LEU A 907 16.06 2.48 -39.56
N THR A 908 15.76 1.42 -40.29
CA THR A 908 16.73 0.46 -40.81
C THR A 908 16.87 0.62 -42.32
N ASP A 909 18.01 0.23 -42.87
CA ASP A 909 18.35 0.42 -44.28
C ASP A 909 19.27 -0.73 -44.74
N TRP A 910 18.96 -1.39 -45.85
CA TRP A 910 19.72 -2.56 -46.32
C TRP A 910 21.09 -2.22 -46.90
N ARG A 911 21.35 -0.96 -47.25
CA ARG A 911 22.66 -0.43 -47.68
C ARG A 911 23.48 0.10 -46.50
N ARG A 912 22.92 0.19 -45.28
CA ARG A 912 23.58 0.79 -44.10
C ARG A 912 23.56 -0.16 -42.91
N ASN A 913 24.74 -0.59 -42.49
CA ASN A 913 24.94 -1.54 -41.39
C ASN A 913 24.77 -0.90 -39.99
N TYR A 914 23.74 -0.07 -39.81
CA TYR A 914 23.37 0.55 -38.54
C TYR A 914 21.88 0.94 -38.54
N VAL A 915 21.25 0.96 -37.36
CA VAL A 915 19.96 1.61 -37.20
C VAL A 915 20.21 3.12 -37.10
N ALA A 916 19.44 3.94 -37.81
CA ALA A 916 19.61 5.38 -37.79
C ALA A 916 18.48 6.07 -37.01
N ARG A 917 18.77 7.22 -36.39
CA ARG A 917 17.78 8.10 -35.76
C ARG A 917 17.86 9.50 -36.37
N MET A 918 16.71 10.01 -36.81
CA MET A 918 16.53 11.39 -37.26
C MET A 918 15.40 12.07 -36.47
N HIS A 919 15.37 13.39 -36.47
CA HIS A 919 14.31 14.18 -35.83
C HIS A 919 13.15 14.40 -36.82
N LYS A 920 11.90 14.47 -36.35
CA LYS A 920 10.68 14.62 -37.18
C LYS A 920 10.68 15.89 -38.06
N LEU A 921 11.44 16.92 -37.70
CA LEU A 921 11.61 18.16 -38.47
C LEU A 921 12.85 18.15 -39.38
N GLY A 922 13.50 17.00 -39.55
CA GLY A 922 14.84 16.88 -40.16
C GLY A 922 15.97 17.23 -39.18
N GLY A 923 17.22 16.91 -39.56
CA GLY A 923 18.42 17.23 -38.77
C GLY A 923 19.54 16.20 -38.91
N VAL A 924 20.52 16.29 -38.01
CA VAL A 924 21.68 15.37 -37.97
C VAL A 924 21.24 13.97 -37.55
N VAL A 925 21.66 12.97 -38.33
CA VAL A 925 21.37 11.55 -38.08
C VAL A 925 22.35 10.98 -37.05
N MET A 926 21.84 10.35 -35.99
CA MET A 926 22.66 9.52 -35.10
C MET A 926 22.60 8.05 -35.54
N GLN A 927 23.74 7.35 -35.44
CA GLN A 927 23.91 5.96 -35.85
C GLN A 927 23.97 5.05 -34.62
N PHE A 928 23.31 3.90 -34.69
CA PHE A 928 23.18 2.92 -33.61
C PHE A 928 23.49 1.50 -34.13
N GLY A 929 24.53 0.87 -33.59
CA GLY A 929 24.93 -0.48 -33.97
C GLY A 929 26.44 -0.67 -33.97
N PRO A 930 26.94 -1.90 -33.73
CA PRO A 930 28.31 -2.27 -34.05
C PRO A 930 28.47 -2.43 -35.58
N SER A 931 29.69 -2.31 -36.08
CA SER A 931 30.00 -2.27 -37.52
C SER A 931 29.90 -3.63 -38.24
N ASP A 932 29.64 -4.72 -37.52
CA ASP A 932 29.44 -6.08 -38.03
C ASP A 932 27.96 -6.44 -38.28
N PHE A 933 27.03 -5.53 -37.94
CA PHE A 933 25.65 -5.61 -38.41
C PHE A 933 25.62 -5.80 -39.93
N THR A 934 24.68 -6.63 -40.39
CA THR A 934 24.47 -6.90 -41.82
C THR A 934 22.98 -7.04 -42.08
N LYS A 935 22.49 -6.32 -43.11
CA LYS A 935 21.10 -6.28 -43.60
C LYS A 935 20.05 -6.34 -42.47
N LEU A 936 19.78 -5.18 -41.88
CA LEU A 936 18.80 -5.02 -40.80
C LEU A 936 17.36 -5.11 -41.36
N TYR A 937 16.47 -5.80 -40.64
CA TYR A 937 15.06 -5.95 -40.98
C TYR A 937 14.18 -5.03 -40.11
N GLY A 938 13.08 -5.54 -39.55
CA GLY A 938 12.15 -4.74 -38.74
C GLY A 938 12.83 -4.05 -37.56
N VAL A 939 12.34 -2.85 -37.24
CA VAL A 939 12.69 -2.08 -36.05
C VAL A 939 11.42 -1.62 -35.37
N SER A 940 11.32 -1.82 -34.05
CA SER A 940 10.25 -1.27 -33.21
C SER A 940 10.84 -0.83 -31.87
N GLY A 941 10.04 -0.20 -31.02
CA GLY A 941 10.44 0.18 -29.68
C GLY A 941 9.27 0.67 -28.83
N PHE A 942 9.60 1.29 -27.70
CA PHE A 942 8.64 2.12 -26.96
C PHE A 942 9.36 3.11 -26.05
N ASN A 943 8.67 4.20 -25.74
CA ASN A 943 8.97 5.08 -24.62
C ASN A 943 7.97 4.80 -23.49
N SER A 944 8.44 4.58 -22.26
CA SER A 944 7.56 4.33 -21.09
C SER A 944 6.60 5.47 -20.77
N SER A 945 6.90 6.70 -21.21
CA SER A 945 6.01 7.89 -21.08
C SER A 945 5.00 8.04 -22.23
N GLU A 946 5.09 7.22 -23.28
CA GLU A 946 4.16 7.23 -24.42
C GLU A 946 3.11 6.11 -24.38
N VAL A 947 3.23 5.16 -23.44
CA VAL A 947 2.27 4.06 -23.24
C VAL A 947 0.88 4.62 -22.93
N LEU A 948 -0.06 4.43 -23.86
CA LEU A 948 -1.41 4.98 -23.77
C LEU A 948 -2.21 4.22 -22.70
N ARG A 949 -2.63 4.92 -21.63
CA ARG A 949 -3.57 4.39 -20.62
C ARG A 949 -5.02 4.37 -21.15
N GLY A 950 -5.23 3.70 -22.28
CA GLY A 950 -6.55 3.58 -22.90
C GLY A 950 -7.51 2.66 -22.13
N THR A 951 -8.79 3.02 -22.18
CA THR A 951 -9.94 2.20 -21.79
C THR A 951 -10.65 1.70 -23.04
N SER A 952 -10.45 0.42 -23.40
CA SER A 952 -11.18 -0.22 -24.49
C SER A 952 -12.40 -0.99 -23.94
N VAL A 953 -13.49 -0.99 -24.71
CA VAL A 953 -14.65 -1.87 -24.47
C VAL A 953 -14.29 -3.36 -24.49
N CYS A 954 -13.25 -3.76 -25.21
CA CYS A 954 -12.79 -5.15 -25.21
C CYS A 954 -12.05 -5.58 -23.92
N ARG A 955 -11.80 -4.68 -22.95
CA ARG A 955 -11.12 -5.03 -21.69
C ARG A 955 -11.95 -5.97 -20.80
N ASN A 956 -13.28 -5.88 -20.84
CA ASN A 956 -14.19 -6.81 -20.16
C ASN A 956 -14.82 -7.77 -21.18
N ASN A 957 -13.97 -8.46 -21.96
CA ASN A 957 -14.37 -9.18 -23.16
C ASN A 957 -15.56 -10.14 -22.95
N SER A 958 -16.63 -9.95 -23.73
CA SER A 958 -17.80 -10.84 -23.82
C SER A 958 -17.90 -11.59 -25.16
N CYS A 959 -16.87 -11.51 -26.02
CA CYS A 959 -16.77 -12.27 -27.26
C CYS A 959 -16.04 -13.60 -27.03
N ASP A 960 -16.62 -14.71 -27.45
CA ASP A 960 -16.04 -16.05 -27.27
C ASP A 960 -14.65 -16.22 -27.90
N HIS A 961 -14.39 -15.55 -29.04
CA HIS A 961 -13.15 -15.70 -29.82
C HIS A 961 -12.28 -14.44 -29.80
N ILE A 962 -12.50 -13.50 -30.73
CA ILE A 962 -11.77 -12.22 -30.81
C ILE A 962 -12.75 -11.05 -30.61
N CYS A 963 -12.28 -10.02 -29.90
CA CYS A 963 -12.95 -8.75 -29.73
C CYS A 963 -12.11 -7.64 -30.38
N VAL A 964 -12.74 -6.81 -31.21
CA VAL A 964 -12.16 -5.57 -31.71
C VAL A 964 -13.08 -4.39 -31.39
N PRO A 965 -12.54 -3.21 -31.04
CA PRO A 965 -13.32 -1.99 -31.01
C PRO A 965 -13.65 -1.51 -32.44
N THR A 966 -14.63 -0.63 -32.53
CA THR A 966 -14.92 0.19 -33.72
C THR A 966 -14.61 1.66 -33.42
N PRO A 967 -14.51 2.56 -34.42
CA PRO A 967 -14.19 3.98 -34.19
C PRO A 967 -15.22 4.75 -33.35
N LEU A 968 -16.41 4.19 -33.12
CA LEU A 968 -17.42 4.69 -32.18
C LEU A 968 -17.26 4.12 -30.75
N ASN A 969 -16.15 3.44 -30.48
CA ASN A 969 -15.88 2.63 -29.28
C ASN A 969 -16.98 1.60 -28.97
N VAL A 970 -17.62 1.05 -30.01
CA VAL A 970 -18.58 -0.07 -29.89
C VAL A 970 -17.83 -1.39 -30.11
N GLN A 971 -18.15 -2.38 -29.28
CA GLN A 971 -17.56 -3.72 -29.31
C GLN A 971 -18.02 -4.51 -30.55
N ARG A 972 -17.09 -5.19 -31.23
CA ARG A 972 -17.41 -6.16 -32.29
C ARG A 972 -16.71 -7.50 -32.03
N CYS A 973 -17.47 -8.58 -32.12
CA CYS A 973 -16.95 -9.94 -31.99
C CYS A 973 -16.64 -10.53 -33.35
N LEU A 974 -15.48 -11.17 -33.48
CA LEU A 974 -15.05 -11.92 -34.66
C LEU A 974 -14.89 -13.39 -34.27
N CYS A 975 -15.45 -14.31 -35.06
CA CYS A 975 -15.27 -15.75 -34.86
C CYS A 975 -13.99 -16.22 -35.55
N SER A 976 -13.20 -17.04 -34.85
CA SER A 976 -11.97 -17.66 -35.39
C SER A 976 -12.20 -18.35 -36.75
N ASP A 977 -11.17 -18.40 -37.59
CA ASP A 977 -11.25 -19.01 -38.92
C ASP A 977 -11.77 -20.46 -38.83
N GLY A 978 -12.82 -20.77 -39.60
CA GLY A 978 -13.53 -22.06 -39.54
C GLY A 978 -14.76 -22.10 -38.61
N PHE A 979 -14.99 -21.08 -37.79
CA PHE A 979 -16.17 -20.95 -36.92
C PHE A 979 -17.16 -19.89 -37.44
N SER A 980 -18.44 -20.03 -37.09
CA SER A 980 -19.50 -19.11 -37.51
C SER A 980 -20.36 -18.63 -36.33
N ALA A 981 -20.74 -17.36 -36.31
CA ALA A 981 -21.54 -16.77 -35.23
C ALA A 981 -22.96 -17.37 -35.14
N HIS A 982 -23.40 -17.71 -33.93
CA HIS A 982 -24.75 -18.20 -33.69
C HIS A 982 -25.78 -17.04 -33.74
N SER A 983 -26.94 -17.27 -34.38
CA SER A 983 -27.86 -16.22 -34.82
C SER A 983 -28.69 -15.52 -33.72
N THR A 984 -28.30 -15.64 -32.45
CA THR A 984 -29.13 -15.28 -31.28
C THR A 984 -28.67 -14.03 -30.52
N TRP A 985 -27.65 -13.31 -30.99
CA TRP A 985 -27.04 -12.18 -30.28
C TRP A 985 -26.82 -10.94 -31.18
N VAL A 986 -27.89 -10.48 -31.84
CA VAL A 986 -27.95 -9.19 -32.56
C VAL A 986 -29.19 -8.42 -32.09
N HIS A 987 -29.08 -7.08 -32.02
CA HIS A 987 -29.97 -6.13 -31.33
C HIS A 987 -29.77 -6.11 -29.80
N THR A 988 -29.73 -4.97 -29.09
CA THR A 988 -29.83 -3.52 -29.42
C THR A 988 -29.01 -2.74 -28.36
N HIS A 989 -28.55 -1.49 -28.53
CA HIS A 989 -29.33 -0.26 -28.78
C HIS A 989 -28.47 0.88 -29.37
N LEU A 990 -29.06 1.65 -30.29
CA LEU A 990 -28.73 3.07 -30.53
C LEU A 990 -30.03 3.84 -30.83
N PRO A 991 -30.24 5.06 -30.30
CA PRO A 991 -31.38 5.91 -30.65
C PRO A 991 -31.15 6.65 -32.00
N PRO A 992 -32.20 7.05 -32.72
CA PRO A 992 -32.08 7.56 -34.09
C PRO A 992 -31.79 9.06 -34.18
N THR A 993 -31.02 9.43 -35.20
CA THR A 993 -31.13 10.74 -35.89
C THR A 993 -31.30 10.50 -37.40
N SER A 994 -31.71 11.52 -38.16
CA SER A 994 -32.57 11.33 -39.34
C SER A 994 -32.14 12.12 -40.58
N THR A 995 -32.77 11.78 -41.71
CA THR A 995 -32.66 12.41 -43.05
C THR A 995 -31.31 12.16 -43.78
N ALA A 996 -31.27 12.09 -45.12
CA ALA A 996 -32.31 12.28 -46.13
C ALA A 996 -32.23 11.23 -47.27
N GLU A 997 -33.34 11.09 -48.01
CA GLU A 997 -33.49 10.88 -49.48
C GLU A 997 -32.54 9.96 -50.29
N ALA A 998 -32.95 9.33 -51.41
CA ALA A 998 -34.22 8.77 -51.92
C ALA A 998 -33.98 8.31 -53.39
N THR A 999 -34.74 7.30 -53.87
CA THR A 999 -34.94 6.96 -55.32
C THR A 999 -33.70 6.50 -56.15
N SER A 1000 -33.79 5.60 -57.14
CA SER A 1000 -34.93 4.80 -57.67
C SER A 1000 -34.45 3.58 -58.51
N SER A 1001 -35.35 2.58 -58.70
CA SER A 1001 -35.48 1.57 -59.78
C SER A 1001 -34.22 0.96 -60.46
N ALA A 1002 -33.99 -0.36 -60.54
CA ALA A 1002 -34.83 -1.50 -60.99
C ALA A 1002 -35.15 -1.49 -62.52
N PRO A 1003 -35.52 -2.62 -63.18
CA PRO A 1003 -35.64 -4.04 -62.74
C PRO A 1003 -34.51 -4.92 -63.39
N THR A 1004 -34.58 -6.18 -63.88
CA THR A 1004 -35.65 -7.16 -64.22
C THR A 1004 -35.10 -8.61 -64.39
N ALA A 1005 -35.95 -9.62 -64.13
CA ALA A 1005 -36.12 -11.00 -64.68
C ALA A 1005 -35.02 -11.76 -65.47
N THR A 1006 -35.01 -13.11 -65.57
CA THR A 1006 -36.07 -14.17 -65.47
C THR A 1006 -35.41 -15.47 -64.88
N THR A 1007 -35.89 -16.74 -64.84
CA THR A 1007 -37.00 -17.51 -65.45
C THR A 1007 -37.33 -18.78 -64.62
N THR A 1008 -38.61 -18.99 -64.25
CA THR A 1008 -39.48 -20.20 -64.39
C THR A 1008 -38.97 -21.63 -64.07
N ALA A 1009 -39.77 -22.60 -63.56
CA ALA A 1009 -41.23 -22.68 -63.32
C ALA A 1009 -41.68 -23.83 -62.34
N GLU A 1010 -42.91 -23.71 -61.80
CA GLU A 1010 -43.90 -24.78 -61.44
C GLU A 1010 -43.58 -25.87 -60.36
N ASN A 1011 -44.53 -26.50 -59.62
CA ASN A 1011 -46.02 -26.46 -59.61
C ASN A 1011 -46.71 -26.83 -58.23
N HIS A 1012 -48.05 -26.76 -58.14
CA HIS A 1012 -48.94 -26.97 -56.94
C HIS A 1012 -49.31 -28.46 -56.64
N THR A 1013 -50.09 -28.95 -55.62
CA THR A 1013 -51.00 -28.47 -54.50
C THR A 1013 -51.23 -29.67 -53.51
N GLY A 1014 -51.93 -29.67 -52.34
CA GLY A 1014 -52.55 -28.63 -51.48
C GLY A 1014 -53.73 -29.10 -50.54
N LYS A 1015 -53.51 -29.20 -49.21
CA LYS A 1015 -54.49 -29.30 -48.05
C LYS A 1015 -55.52 -30.46 -47.90
N ARG A 1016 -55.44 -31.25 -46.79
CA ARG A 1016 -56.48 -31.38 -45.70
C ARG A 1016 -56.07 -32.30 -44.51
N VAL A 1017 -56.92 -32.31 -43.47
CA VAL A 1017 -56.82 -32.89 -42.09
C VAL A 1017 -58.09 -33.78 -41.90
N PRO A 1018 -58.17 -34.92 -41.13
CA PRO A 1018 -57.84 -35.05 -39.70
C PRO A 1018 -57.26 -36.46 -39.30
N PRO A 1019 -57.45 -37.09 -38.09
CA PRO A 1019 -56.31 -37.68 -37.35
C PRO A 1019 -56.54 -39.14 -36.83
N VAL A 1020 -55.77 -39.52 -35.80
CA VAL A 1020 -55.98 -40.65 -34.84
C VAL A 1020 -55.54 -42.06 -35.27
N ARG A 1021 -54.45 -42.55 -34.67
CA ARG A 1021 -54.49 -43.64 -33.66
C ARG A 1021 -53.20 -43.76 -32.85
N THR A 1022 -53.27 -43.39 -31.57
CA THR A 1022 -52.46 -44.00 -30.50
C THR A 1022 -53.14 -45.33 -30.06
N PRO A 1023 -52.54 -46.16 -29.19
CA PRO A 1023 -52.51 -45.92 -27.73
C PRO A 1023 -51.18 -46.31 -27.03
N ASN A 1024 -50.95 -46.13 -25.72
CA ASN A 1024 -51.26 -45.07 -24.72
C ASN A 1024 -50.82 -45.59 -23.32
N ILE A 1025 -50.80 -44.72 -22.28
CA ILE A 1025 -51.01 -45.05 -20.85
C ILE A 1025 -49.82 -45.77 -20.14
N THR A 1026 -49.33 -45.39 -18.95
CA THR A 1026 -49.88 -44.51 -17.89
C THR A 1026 -48.78 -43.75 -17.11
N ASP A 1027 -49.03 -42.48 -16.82
CA ASP A 1027 -48.82 -41.85 -15.49
C ASP A 1027 -50.22 -41.84 -14.81
N PRO A 1028 -50.39 -41.94 -13.46
CA PRO A 1028 -49.97 -40.84 -12.57
C PRO A 1028 -49.74 -41.12 -11.06
N ILE A 1029 -49.27 -40.08 -10.34
CA ILE A 1029 -49.48 -39.74 -8.90
C ILE A 1029 -49.02 -40.76 -7.83
N ALA A 1030 -48.06 -40.35 -6.99
CA ALA A 1030 -48.03 -40.68 -5.56
C ALA A 1030 -47.24 -39.64 -4.72
N SER A 1031 -47.64 -39.46 -3.46
CA SER A 1031 -47.05 -38.61 -2.41
C SER A 1031 -45.86 -39.28 -1.69
N PRO A 1032 -45.03 -38.58 -0.88
CA PRO A 1032 -43.72 -39.09 -0.46
C PRO A 1032 -43.77 -40.08 0.72
N SER A 1033 -42.91 -41.12 0.70
CA SER A 1033 -42.68 -42.00 1.86
C SER A 1033 -41.27 -42.60 1.92
N GLN A 1034 -40.53 -42.21 2.97
CA GLN A 1034 -39.41 -42.89 3.64
C GLN A 1034 -38.81 -44.18 3.03
N THR A 1035 -37.50 -44.16 2.77
CA THR A 1035 -36.62 -45.34 2.96
C THR A 1035 -35.87 -45.22 4.29
N LYS A 1036 -35.84 -46.31 5.06
CA LYS A 1036 -35.50 -46.30 6.50
C LYS A 1036 -34.01 -46.14 6.78
N SER A 1037 -33.70 -45.41 7.85
CA SER A 1037 -32.38 -45.45 8.51
C SER A 1037 -32.09 -46.84 9.08
N ASN A 1038 -30.93 -47.43 8.75
CA ASN A 1038 -30.42 -48.61 9.44
C ASN A 1038 -29.85 -48.20 10.81
N SER A 1039 -30.66 -48.33 11.85
CA SER A 1039 -30.35 -47.87 13.22
C SER A 1039 -29.33 -48.73 13.98
N LYS A 1040 -28.33 -49.31 13.30
CA LYS A 1040 -27.26 -50.12 13.92
C LYS A 1040 -25.90 -49.44 13.80
N ASP A 1041 -25.54 -48.99 12.61
CA ASP A 1041 -24.22 -48.42 12.33
C ASP A 1041 -24.05 -47.06 13.02
N VAL A 1042 -25.12 -46.24 13.04
CA VAL A 1042 -25.15 -44.96 13.79
C VAL A 1042 -25.00 -45.18 15.30
N ILE A 1043 -25.58 -46.26 15.86
CA ILE A 1043 -25.44 -46.57 17.30
C ILE A 1043 -24.00 -46.99 17.61
N ILE A 1044 -23.38 -47.80 16.76
CA ILE A 1044 -21.96 -48.19 16.91
C ILE A 1044 -21.05 -46.96 16.85
N ALA A 1045 -21.28 -46.04 15.90
CA ALA A 1045 -20.51 -44.80 15.78
C ALA A 1045 -20.68 -43.88 17.00
N VAL A 1046 -21.91 -43.66 17.47
CA VAL A 1046 -22.17 -42.82 18.66
C VAL A 1046 -21.60 -43.44 19.93
N VAL A 1047 -21.75 -44.75 20.14
CA VAL A 1047 -21.20 -45.47 21.31
C VAL A 1047 -19.67 -45.48 21.30
N THR A 1048 -19.02 -45.65 20.15
CA THR A 1048 -17.55 -45.60 20.07
C THR A 1048 -17.01 -44.19 20.34
N VAL A 1049 -17.64 -43.13 19.81
CA VAL A 1049 -17.23 -41.75 20.08
C VAL A 1049 -17.47 -41.36 21.54
N THR A 1050 -18.63 -41.69 22.13
CA THR A 1050 -18.87 -41.41 23.56
C THR A 1050 -17.96 -42.22 24.47
N ALA A 1051 -17.66 -43.49 24.15
CA ALA A 1051 -16.66 -44.26 24.88
C ALA A 1051 -15.26 -43.61 24.80
N LEU A 1052 -14.85 -43.10 23.64
CA LEU A 1052 -13.56 -42.42 23.46
C LEU A 1052 -13.48 -41.13 24.30
N VAL A 1053 -14.53 -40.31 24.27
CA VAL A 1053 -14.62 -39.07 25.07
C VAL A 1053 -14.59 -39.36 26.57
N VAL A 1054 -15.32 -40.38 27.03
CA VAL A 1054 -15.30 -40.84 28.43
C VAL A 1054 -13.92 -41.36 28.82
N LEU A 1055 -13.24 -42.11 27.95
CA LEU A 1055 -11.89 -42.61 28.21
C LEU A 1055 -10.86 -41.47 28.33
N ILE A 1056 -10.93 -40.47 27.45
CA ILE A 1056 -10.10 -39.26 27.51
C ILE A 1056 -10.37 -38.48 28.80
N ALA A 1057 -11.65 -38.33 29.20
CA ALA A 1057 -12.01 -37.68 30.46
C ALA A 1057 -11.44 -38.42 31.68
N PHE A 1058 -11.46 -39.76 31.69
CA PHE A 1058 -10.82 -40.56 32.74
C PHE A 1058 -9.28 -40.45 32.74
N VAL A 1059 -8.63 -40.36 31.57
CA VAL A 1059 -7.18 -40.13 31.49
C VAL A 1059 -6.81 -38.75 32.03
N VAL A 1060 -7.53 -37.69 31.66
CA VAL A 1060 -7.31 -36.32 32.16
C VAL A 1060 -7.59 -36.24 33.67
N ALA A 1061 -8.68 -36.83 34.15
CA ALA A 1061 -8.97 -36.92 35.58
C ALA A 1061 -7.88 -37.72 36.34
N GLY A 1062 -7.36 -38.80 35.74
CA GLY A 1062 -6.25 -39.59 36.26
C GLY A 1062 -4.94 -38.78 36.38
N ILE A 1063 -4.60 -37.99 35.36
CA ILE A 1063 -3.43 -37.09 35.37
C ILE A 1063 -3.58 -36.02 36.46
N ILE A 1064 -4.77 -35.43 36.60
CA ILE A 1064 -5.07 -34.43 37.64
C ILE A 1064 -5.00 -35.06 39.03
N TYR A 1065 -5.53 -36.27 39.20
CA TYR A 1065 -5.48 -37.02 40.46
C TYR A 1065 -4.04 -37.41 40.84
N TYR A 1066 -3.25 -37.88 39.88
CA TYR A 1066 -1.83 -38.21 40.08
C TYR A 1066 -1.02 -36.96 40.48
N ARG A 1067 -1.19 -35.84 39.75
CA ARG A 1067 -0.57 -34.55 40.08
C ARG A 1067 -1.04 -33.97 41.42
N ARG A 1068 -2.24 -34.29 41.90
CA ARG A 1068 -2.72 -33.91 43.25
C ARG A 1068 -2.27 -34.85 44.36
N ARG A 1069 -1.85 -36.08 44.06
CA ARG A 1069 -1.44 -37.07 45.07
C ARG A 1069 0.08 -37.11 45.30
N SER A 1070 0.88 -36.72 44.30
CA SER A 1070 2.35 -36.68 44.39
C SER A 1070 2.86 -35.29 44.79
N GLY A 1071 2.81 -34.95 46.08
CA GLY A 1071 3.29 -33.68 46.63
C GLY A 1071 4.52 -33.81 47.54
N TYR A 1072 5.64 -33.18 47.14
CA TYR A 1072 6.95 -33.11 47.85
C TYR A 1072 7.67 -34.48 48.00
N THR A 1073 9.01 -34.60 47.97
CA THR A 1073 10.12 -33.68 48.35
C THR A 1073 11.36 -33.75 47.41
N VAL A 1074 12.35 -32.87 47.67
CA VAL A 1074 13.78 -32.91 47.25
C VAL A 1074 14.58 -34.02 47.99
N PRO A 1075 15.88 -34.37 47.69
CA PRO A 1075 16.94 -33.57 47.05
C PRO A 1075 17.96 -34.29 46.09
N HIS A 1076 18.93 -33.50 45.60
CA HIS A 1076 20.34 -33.78 45.21
C HIS A 1076 20.85 -35.17 44.72
N ALA A 1077 21.70 -35.07 43.67
CA ALA A 1077 23.03 -35.71 43.47
C ALA A 1077 23.20 -37.08 42.76
N ARG A 1078 24.25 -37.09 41.89
CA ARG A 1078 25.19 -38.13 41.41
C ARG A 1078 24.77 -39.61 41.33
N LEU A 1079 25.06 -40.19 40.15
CA LEU A 1079 25.97 -41.32 39.83
C LEU A 1079 25.63 -41.69 38.38
N ASP A 1080 26.45 -41.44 37.35
CA ASP A 1080 27.83 -41.90 37.02
C ASP A 1080 27.80 -43.14 36.08
N GLU A 1081 28.65 -43.09 35.04
CA GLU A 1081 29.08 -44.18 34.14
C GLU A 1081 27.99 -44.84 33.22
N ASP A 1082 28.26 -45.27 31.97
CA ASP A 1082 29.53 -45.33 31.23
C ASP A 1082 29.32 -45.28 29.70
N ASN A 1083 30.17 -44.55 28.95
CA ASN A 1083 31.14 -45.17 28.01
C ASN A 1083 32.05 -44.12 27.31
N SER A 1084 33.23 -44.57 26.86
CA SER A 1084 34.31 -43.78 26.23
C SER A 1084 34.35 -43.99 24.69
N THR A 1085 35.13 -43.29 23.85
CA THR A 1085 36.30 -42.37 24.00
C THR A 1085 36.00 -41.03 23.24
N THR A 1086 36.88 -40.17 22.68
CA THR A 1086 38.33 -40.12 22.36
C THR A 1086 38.85 -38.66 22.31
N TYR A 1087 40.09 -38.43 21.86
CA TYR A 1087 40.74 -37.11 21.63
C TYR A 1087 41.52 -37.12 20.30
N PRO A 1088 41.92 -35.95 19.74
CA PRO A 1088 43.25 -35.37 20.08
C PRO A 1088 43.20 -33.96 20.74
N LYS A 1089 44.37 -33.43 21.14
CA LYS A 1089 44.56 -32.10 21.78
C LYS A 1089 45.64 -31.24 21.09
N ALA A 1090 45.47 -29.91 21.17
CA ALA A 1090 46.54 -28.88 21.27
C ALA A 1090 45.90 -27.64 21.99
N PHE A 1091 46.42 -27.12 23.11
CA PHE A 1091 47.59 -26.23 23.31
C PHE A 1091 47.45 -24.88 22.57
N TYR A 1092 47.60 -23.68 23.15
CA TYR A 1092 48.04 -23.11 24.46
C TYR A 1092 47.49 -21.64 24.55
N PRO A 1093 47.73 -20.78 25.59
CA PRO A 1093 47.97 -20.95 27.03
C PRO A 1093 47.07 -20.05 27.95
N HIS A 1094 47.36 -20.05 29.26
CA HIS A 1094 46.87 -19.08 30.29
C HIS A 1094 47.67 -17.73 30.27
N ARG A 1095 47.55 -16.71 31.17
CA ARG A 1095 46.92 -16.55 32.52
C ARG A 1095 46.83 -15.07 33.00
N GLU A 1096 46.02 -14.83 34.05
CA GLU A 1096 46.06 -13.74 35.10
C GLU A 1096 46.08 -12.24 34.65
N GLN A 1097 45.30 -11.30 35.22
CA GLN A 1097 45.26 -10.71 36.60
C GLN A 1097 46.54 -9.88 36.93
N GLU A 1098 46.53 -8.76 37.67
CA GLU A 1098 45.62 -8.31 38.76
C GLU A 1098 45.15 -6.83 38.68
N THR A 1099 44.41 -6.41 39.72
CA THR A 1099 43.82 -5.09 40.02
C THR A 1099 44.81 -4.02 40.52
N VAL A 1100 44.43 -2.73 40.48
CA VAL A 1100 44.26 -1.81 41.66
C VAL A 1100 43.69 -0.44 41.23
N THR A 1101 43.19 0.35 42.18
CA THR A 1101 42.33 1.56 42.05
C THR A 1101 43.04 2.89 42.40
N PHE A 1102 42.27 4.00 42.37
CA PHE A 1102 42.54 5.36 42.94
C PHE A 1102 43.41 6.32 42.09
N ASP A 1103 43.21 7.65 42.10
CA ASP A 1103 42.06 8.51 42.48
C ASP A 1103 42.23 9.93 41.88
N SER A 1104 41.18 10.78 41.91
CA SER A 1104 41.16 12.24 41.66
C SER A 1104 41.59 12.73 40.26
N GLY A 1105 41.14 13.90 39.76
CA GLY A 1105 40.15 14.85 40.30
C GLY A 1105 40.57 16.31 40.03
N ILE A 1106 39.61 17.19 39.72
CA ILE A 1106 39.76 18.64 39.41
C ILE A 1106 40.68 18.93 38.17
N GLU A 1107 40.55 19.98 37.35
CA GLU A 1107 39.71 21.20 37.37
C GLU A 1107 39.00 21.49 36.03
N ASN A 1108 37.95 22.32 36.12
CA ASN A 1108 37.34 23.17 35.09
C ASN A 1108 36.80 24.39 35.88
N PRO A 1109 36.61 25.63 35.32
CA PRO A 1109 36.47 25.97 33.91
C PRO A 1109 37.21 27.25 33.46
N THR A 1110 37.00 27.71 32.21
CA THR A 1110 36.34 29.03 31.92
C THR A 1110 36.15 29.27 30.41
N TYR A 1111 35.23 30.18 30.07
CA TYR A 1111 34.98 30.71 28.73
C TYR A 1111 35.50 32.15 28.63
N ASP A 1112 36.09 32.51 27.49
CA ASP A 1112 35.92 33.77 26.75
C ASP A 1112 36.83 33.74 25.50
N VAL A 1113 36.70 34.51 24.42
CA VAL A 1113 35.58 35.10 23.64
C VAL A 1113 36.25 36.00 22.57
N THR A 1114 35.68 36.05 21.36
CA THR A 1114 35.99 36.98 20.23
C THR A 1114 37.33 36.95 19.45
N GLN A 1115 37.14 36.96 18.13
CA GLN A 1115 37.87 37.70 17.07
C GLN A 1115 39.31 37.34 16.63
N ALA A 1116 39.36 36.60 15.53
CA ALA A 1116 39.68 37.10 14.17
C ALA A 1116 41.12 37.50 13.73
N MET A 1117 41.38 37.18 12.46
CA MET A 1117 42.40 37.67 11.52
C MET A 1117 43.86 37.14 11.59
N LEU A 1118 44.15 36.34 10.55
CA LEU A 1118 45.31 36.43 9.64
C LEU A 1118 46.68 35.80 10.01
N SER A 1119 47.25 35.22 8.94
CA SER A 1119 48.68 34.97 8.61
C SER A 1119 49.38 33.69 9.10
N ASN A 1120 49.63 32.82 8.11
CA ASN A 1120 50.88 32.11 7.79
C ASN A 1120 51.92 31.87 8.91
N GLY A 1121 52.25 30.61 9.20
CA GLY A 1121 53.43 30.27 10.02
C GLY A 1121 53.72 28.78 10.20
N THR A 1122 54.26 28.11 9.17
CA THR A 1122 55.13 26.91 9.21
C THR A 1122 54.99 25.86 10.34
N ASN A 1123 54.57 24.64 9.93
CA ASN A 1123 55.20 23.31 10.15
C ASN A 1123 56.38 23.15 11.16
N PRO A 1124 56.54 21.97 11.80
CA PRO A 1124 56.18 20.65 11.27
C PRO A 1124 54.95 19.98 11.90
#